data_AF-E5WZG4-F1
#
_entry.id   AF-E5WZG4-F1
#
_cell.length_a   1.000
_cell.length_b   1.000
_cell.length_c   1.000
_cell.angle_alpha   90.00
_cell.angle_beta   90.00
_cell.angle_gamma   90.00
#
_symmetry.space_group_name_H-M   'P 1'
#
loop_
_entity.id
_entity.type
_entity.pdbx_description
1 polymer ?
#
loop_
_entity_poly.entity_id
_entity_poly.type
_entity_poly.pdbx_seq_one_letter_code
_entity_poly.pdbx_strand_id
1 'polypeptide(L)'
;MRNAIIDQAIESSRGKNRFSKGYNGYLQYKQLIDMAEHVSDEYYGSLLDDSLNKANNIISTNWEKTLGKTEPYKNIFLGDIEELEDYRRGVFFSGPALKLNVSKSNDKSHSFICYNKGEKQFKLHHAEDNIELKQRFDYVVPMNKFLSLIVGNTTAIKAQLSKVVNEAFQKSVEKFEKTEDELSANKLPKNHYLGYPTREREIHTLFSRFETNSEYQFEQQLFEFMTNRKNLIINKREEKLKLPDYSVYSQGVQLYQEEVDERDNQHRVRLSCREISTTPEKIIFDLLRTEGTSVVLCSATASSSSVISNCDIEYLKESIGNNVHVLSEHDKETFDNLVSHTYPIGHQIEIKPLEHYTFEDNRDEKTFLPEKYKMMFSKEAREEGLDELWFKCTRRELMKSKKEGESISFPLYRLFQFIEAYHWFINHEDIRSMIFFQNRNGDPIQTNVLSCLIDGTYKYQNTPFEDELPSDWSNDHIRISKDWEEVEGSILKELSESKDSKIMLVSAYASFKAGANMQYEIPDSLDFVKGDNWETNGVRLKKDWDAVYVQCPSAYLMMSEDGNEFTFEKSLYNAMLSLMMLYERGCLSKNEVASWLCRALSNNFWFGDKNNPGIGKDKAAWAQTVVEQAVGRLCRTRNKPHTTYILFDMDMAKYFDKDNLEKSLTKEFRTLAEYILTMPKEPSTAANPEEIVRCNNANYVKRQLDRMRSIALRYTPHPVREDDFEDDVEEGTSVPHNVQINQLMNQSYKQTIIKKPVIDDYNELVEEDKQLTFICKCYGDWQRNENNEYFFSFDPNRRNDICPQGKGKLYPQPISPSTVRLDVLIKNDVIRKHFITNGYATDWKSGNLILHPEILKTDYAGEIGEEAFKAIVLEYTNCKEEDFKHLEGRDYELADFVICNPDGTYKIAFDVKNMNPLVEHNDKQGELATKDKRKIKRERLGCQLITVSMLQLTGESMDAVTEIHGIIDNDGNIIPSAIDRLKRIIG
;
A
#
# COMPACT_ATOMS: atom_id res chain seq x y z
N MET A 1 -2.41 15.80 4.08
CA MET A 1 -1.16 15.51 3.35
C MET A 1 -1.43 14.84 2.00
N ARG A 2 -2.09 13.67 1.93
CA ARG A 2 -2.38 12.95 0.68
C ARG A 2 -2.97 13.83 -0.45
N ASN A 3 -4.06 14.54 -0.20
CA ASN A 3 -4.69 15.39 -1.22
C ASN A 3 -3.72 16.47 -1.76
N ALA A 4 -2.86 17.04 -0.90
CA ALA A 4 -1.89 18.03 -1.33
C ALA A 4 -0.82 17.42 -2.24
N ILE A 5 -0.34 16.21 -1.95
CA ILE A 5 0.60 15.48 -2.81
C ILE A 5 -0.05 15.15 -4.17
N ILE A 6 -1.32 14.74 -4.16
CA ILE A 6 -2.06 14.48 -5.40
C ILE A 6 -2.21 15.76 -6.22
N ASP A 7 -2.58 16.88 -5.59
CA ASP A 7 -2.73 18.17 -6.28
C ASP A 7 -1.39 18.63 -6.89
N GLN A 8 -0.28 18.49 -6.15
CA GLN A 8 1.07 18.77 -6.66
C GLN A 8 1.47 17.83 -7.81
N ALA A 9 1.15 16.54 -7.71
CA ALA A 9 1.44 15.57 -8.76
C ALA A 9 0.71 15.92 -10.07
N ILE A 10 -0.56 16.31 -9.98
CA ILE A 10 -1.35 16.77 -11.12
C ILE A 10 -0.71 18.01 -11.73
N GLU A 11 -0.38 19.02 -10.92
CA GLU A 11 0.28 20.24 -11.40
C GLU A 11 1.61 19.96 -12.10
N SER A 12 2.45 19.09 -11.54
CA SER A 12 3.73 18.67 -12.12
C SER A 12 3.56 17.96 -13.47
N SER A 13 2.42 17.30 -13.67
CA SER A 13 2.11 16.49 -14.85
C SER A 13 1.25 17.24 -15.89
N ARG A 14 1.07 18.56 -15.78
CA ARG A 14 0.27 19.34 -16.75
C ARG A 14 1.02 19.60 -18.07
N GLY A 15 0.25 19.70 -19.15
CA GLY A 15 0.74 20.13 -20.46
C GLY A 15 1.80 19.19 -21.05
N LYS A 16 2.95 19.72 -21.47
CA LYS A 16 4.03 18.93 -22.08
C LYS A 16 4.78 18.06 -21.06
N ASN A 17 4.69 18.36 -19.77
CA ASN A 17 5.46 17.69 -18.72
C ASN A 17 5.07 16.22 -18.56
N ARG A 18 3.81 15.83 -18.80
CA ARG A 18 3.38 14.41 -18.73
C ARG A 18 4.14 13.49 -19.66
N PHE A 19 4.68 14.00 -20.77
CA PHE A 19 5.46 13.18 -21.71
C PHE A 19 6.94 13.09 -21.34
N SER A 20 7.42 13.98 -20.47
CA SER A 20 8.84 14.12 -20.12
C SER A 20 9.36 13.07 -19.12
N LYS A 21 8.46 12.26 -18.56
CA LYS A 21 8.79 11.23 -17.56
C LYS A 21 8.79 9.79 -18.13
N GLY A 22 8.55 9.65 -19.43
CA GLY A 22 8.59 8.38 -20.16
C GLY A 22 9.71 8.34 -21.20
N TYR A 23 9.45 7.70 -22.34
CA TYR A 23 10.44 7.53 -23.41
C TYR A 23 11.00 8.86 -23.95
N ASN A 24 10.18 9.91 -24.07
CA ASN A 24 10.67 11.22 -24.48
C ASN A 24 11.64 11.84 -23.46
N GLY A 25 11.42 11.60 -22.16
CA GLY A 25 12.32 12.01 -21.08
C GLY A 25 13.69 11.35 -21.20
N TYR A 26 13.70 10.04 -21.44
CA TYR A 26 14.94 9.32 -21.72
C TYR A 26 15.67 9.89 -22.93
N LEU A 27 14.97 10.16 -24.04
CA LEU A 27 15.59 10.75 -25.22
C LEU A 27 16.18 12.14 -24.93
N GLN A 28 15.52 12.95 -24.10
CA GLN A 28 16.04 14.24 -23.65
C GLN A 28 17.33 14.08 -22.83
N TYR A 29 17.37 13.16 -21.87
CA TYR A 29 18.59 12.85 -21.12
C TYR A 29 19.69 12.27 -22.01
N LYS A 30 19.33 11.39 -22.95
CA LYS A 30 20.28 10.82 -23.90
C LYS A 30 20.92 11.92 -24.77
N GLN A 31 20.13 12.88 -25.24
CA GLN A 31 20.66 14.03 -25.98
C GLN A 31 21.65 14.85 -25.15
N LEU A 32 21.40 15.04 -23.85
CA LEU A 32 22.33 15.75 -22.98
C LEU A 32 23.68 15.04 -22.87
N ILE A 33 23.69 13.73 -22.66
CA ILE A 33 24.93 12.97 -22.46
C ILE A 33 25.68 12.68 -23.77
N ASP A 34 24.96 12.66 -24.91
CA ASP A 34 25.58 12.55 -26.24
C ASP A 34 26.33 13.85 -26.63
N MET A 35 26.11 14.96 -25.92
CA MET A 35 26.80 16.25 -26.11
C MET A 35 28.02 16.42 -25.16
N ALA A 36 28.49 15.36 -24.51
CA ALA A 36 29.55 15.42 -23.49
C ALA A 36 30.82 16.16 -23.95
N GLU A 37 31.22 16.01 -25.21
CA GLU A 37 32.40 16.66 -25.82
C GLU A 37 32.32 18.20 -25.86
N HIS A 38 31.14 18.78 -25.63
CA HIS A 38 30.91 20.22 -25.63
C HIS A 38 30.80 20.84 -24.24
N VAL A 39 30.91 20.04 -23.17
CA VAL A 39 30.78 20.51 -21.79
C VAL A 39 32.17 20.91 -21.25
N SER A 40 32.29 22.10 -20.66
CA SER A 40 33.56 22.60 -20.10
C SER A 40 33.97 21.86 -18.82
N ASP A 41 35.23 21.43 -18.75
CA ASP A 41 35.83 20.75 -17.59
C ASP A 41 36.17 21.69 -16.42
N GLU A 42 35.99 23.00 -16.57
CA GLU A 42 36.50 24.02 -15.63
C GLU A 42 35.91 23.91 -14.21
N TYR A 43 34.67 23.44 -14.05
CA TYR A 43 33.97 23.42 -12.75
C TYR A 43 34.01 22.05 -12.03
N TYR A 44 34.06 20.95 -12.77
CA TYR A 44 33.98 19.59 -12.21
C TYR A 44 35.20 18.72 -12.53
N GLY A 45 36.18 19.22 -13.31
CA GLY A 45 37.31 18.44 -13.79
C GLY A 45 36.87 17.23 -14.61
N SER A 46 37.67 16.15 -14.60
CA SER A 46 37.34 14.91 -15.34
C SER A 46 36.14 14.16 -14.77
N LEU A 47 35.68 14.47 -13.55
CA LEU A 47 34.62 13.73 -12.88
C LEU A 47 33.31 13.73 -13.68
N LEU A 48 32.97 14.86 -14.31
CA LEU A 48 31.75 14.96 -15.11
C LEU A 48 31.87 14.11 -16.38
N ASP A 49 32.96 14.23 -17.11
CA ASP A 49 33.23 13.43 -18.32
C ASP A 49 33.25 11.92 -18.01
N ASP A 50 34.00 11.51 -16.98
CA ASP A 50 34.05 10.11 -16.51
C ASP A 50 32.65 9.57 -16.15
N SER A 51 31.83 10.41 -15.50
CA SER A 51 30.45 10.07 -15.10
C SER A 51 29.51 9.95 -16.31
N LEU A 52 29.64 10.83 -17.30
CA LEU A 52 28.86 10.79 -18.54
C LEU A 52 29.26 9.58 -19.40
N ASN A 53 30.56 9.31 -19.54
CA ASN A 53 31.08 8.14 -20.26
C ASN A 53 30.63 6.83 -19.61
N LYS A 54 30.65 6.76 -18.28
CA LYS A 54 30.11 5.60 -17.55
C LYS A 54 28.61 5.42 -17.79
N ALA A 55 27.82 6.50 -17.74
CA ALA A 55 26.39 6.43 -18.06
C ALA A 55 26.16 5.92 -19.49
N ASN A 56 26.90 6.45 -20.48
CA ASN A 56 26.81 6.03 -21.89
C ASN A 56 27.11 4.54 -22.08
N ASN A 57 28.11 4.00 -21.40
CA ASN A 57 28.43 2.57 -21.46
C ASN A 57 27.30 1.68 -20.90
N ILE A 58 26.73 2.07 -19.75
CA ILE A 58 25.61 1.34 -19.12
C ILE A 58 24.39 1.33 -20.05
N ILE A 59 23.96 2.50 -20.54
CA ILE A 59 22.76 2.59 -21.37
C ILE A 59 22.92 1.85 -22.70
N SER A 60 24.12 1.90 -23.30
CA SER A 60 24.39 1.23 -24.57
C SER A 60 24.32 -0.28 -24.41
N THR A 61 24.87 -0.80 -23.31
CA THR A 61 24.80 -2.22 -22.94
C THR A 61 23.35 -2.67 -22.72
N ASN A 62 22.59 -1.92 -21.93
CA ASN A 62 21.18 -2.22 -21.66
C ASN A 62 20.32 -2.18 -22.94
N TRP A 63 20.57 -1.19 -23.80
CA TRP A 63 19.87 -1.04 -25.06
C TRP A 63 20.20 -2.18 -26.03
N GLU A 64 21.47 -2.51 -26.21
CA GLU A 64 21.91 -3.59 -27.10
C GLU A 64 21.36 -4.95 -26.68
N LYS A 65 21.25 -5.22 -25.37
CA LYS A 65 20.60 -6.44 -24.87
C LYS A 65 19.14 -6.57 -25.29
N THR A 66 18.40 -5.47 -25.36
CA THR A 66 16.94 -5.48 -25.61
C THR A 66 16.57 -5.29 -27.07
N LEU A 67 17.28 -4.39 -27.76
CA LEU A 67 16.96 -3.90 -29.10
C LEU A 67 18.14 -4.03 -30.07
N GLY A 68 19.24 -4.68 -29.68
CA GLY A 68 20.45 -4.80 -30.48
C GLY A 68 21.07 -3.44 -30.81
N LYS A 69 21.81 -3.36 -31.92
CA LYS A 69 22.49 -2.14 -32.38
C LYS A 69 21.57 -1.12 -33.08
N THR A 70 20.32 -1.03 -32.64
CA THR A 70 19.33 -0.12 -33.23
C THR A 70 19.46 1.27 -32.61
N GLU A 71 19.22 2.31 -33.39
CA GLU A 71 19.22 3.69 -32.87
C GLU A 71 17.90 3.99 -32.13
N PRO A 72 17.93 4.73 -31.00
CA PRO A 72 16.72 5.24 -30.37
C PRO A 72 16.00 6.26 -31.27
N TYR A 73 14.73 6.00 -31.59
CA TYR A 73 13.93 6.89 -32.45
C TYR A 73 13.03 7.82 -31.66
N LYS A 74 12.84 9.06 -32.15
CA LYS A 74 11.99 10.06 -31.48
C LYS A 74 10.50 9.73 -31.53
N ASN A 75 10.02 9.09 -32.60
CA ASN A 75 8.59 8.84 -32.77
C ASN A 75 8.29 7.34 -32.69
N ILE A 76 7.15 7.03 -32.07
CA ILE A 76 6.52 5.72 -32.08
C ILE A 76 5.22 5.88 -32.88
N PHE A 77 4.99 5.04 -33.88
CA PHE A 77 3.80 5.11 -34.74
C PHE A 77 2.89 3.91 -34.50
N LEU A 78 1.59 4.09 -34.72
CA LEU A 78 0.64 2.97 -34.66
C LEU A 78 0.83 2.04 -35.84
N GLY A 79 0.84 0.74 -35.55
CA GLY A 79 1.00 -0.31 -36.54
C GLY A 79 -0.27 -0.62 -37.34
N ASP A 80 -1.44 -0.39 -36.74
CA ASP A 80 -2.77 -0.63 -37.31
C ASP A 80 -3.67 0.60 -37.09
N ILE A 81 -4.72 0.76 -37.91
CA ILE A 81 -5.71 1.86 -37.78
C ILE A 81 -6.79 1.41 -36.78
N GLU A 82 -6.55 1.62 -35.49
CA GLU A 82 -7.60 1.47 -34.45
C GLU A 82 -8.32 2.80 -34.22
N GLU A 83 -9.54 2.75 -33.68
CA GLU A 83 -10.28 3.97 -33.34
C GLU A 83 -9.63 4.68 -32.13
N LEU A 84 -9.55 6.01 -32.20
CA LEU A 84 -8.97 6.86 -31.14
C LEU A 84 -9.57 6.61 -29.75
N GLU A 85 -10.82 6.15 -29.69
CA GLU A 85 -11.53 5.86 -28.44
C GLU A 85 -11.01 4.60 -27.73
N ASP A 86 -10.31 3.70 -28.42
CA ASP A 86 -9.75 2.46 -27.84
C ASP A 86 -8.43 2.66 -27.08
N TYR A 87 -7.84 3.85 -27.18
CA TYR A 87 -6.57 4.20 -26.55
C TYR A 87 -6.74 4.59 -25.09
N ARG A 88 -6.79 3.57 -24.22
CA ARG A 88 -6.55 3.69 -22.76
C ARG A 88 -5.72 2.52 -22.24
N ARG A 89 -4.78 2.04 -23.04
CA ARG A 89 -3.82 1.01 -22.65
C ARG A 89 -2.59 1.66 -22.04
N GLY A 90 -1.95 0.91 -21.15
CA GLY A 90 -0.83 1.40 -20.41
C GLY A 90 -0.19 0.37 -19.51
N VAL A 91 0.82 0.83 -18.80
CA VAL A 91 1.53 0.03 -17.82
C VAL A 91 1.61 0.82 -16.53
N PHE A 92 1.06 0.24 -15.48
CA PHE A 92 1.15 0.75 -14.12
C PHE A 92 2.35 0.14 -13.40
N PHE A 93 3.12 0.98 -12.74
CA PHE A 93 4.32 0.65 -11.96
C PHE A 93 4.12 1.08 -10.51
N SER A 94 4.55 0.22 -9.59
CA SER A 94 4.85 0.58 -8.20
C SER A 94 6.22 -0.01 -7.89
N GLY A 95 7.26 0.74 -8.27
CA GLY A 95 8.63 0.30 -8.23
C GLY A 95 8.95 -0.85 -9.20
N PRO A 96 10.15 -1.45 -9.11
CA PRO A 96 10.60 -2.50 -10.02
C PRO A 96 9.89 -3.84 -9.83
N ALA A 97 9.27 -4.07 -8.67
CA ALA A 97 8.65 -5.34 -8.30
C ALA A 97 7.25 -5.53 -8.90
N LEU A 98 6.49 -4.44 -9.03
CA LEU A 98 5.10 -4.49 -9.43
C LEU A 98 4.87 -3.71 -10.72
N LYS A 99 4.59 -4.47 -11.78
CA LYS A 99 4.26 -3.96 -13.11
C LYS A 99 2.96 -4.63 -13.55
N LEU A 100 1.98 -3.82 -13.94
CA LEU A 100 0.64 -4.25 -14.35
C LEU A 100 0.32 -3.65 -15.70
N ASN A 101 0.05 -4.50 -16.69
CA ASN A 101 -0.57 -4.01 -17.92
C ASN A 101 -2.03 -3.68 -17.58
N VAL A 102 -2.48 -2.50 -17.99
CA VAL A 102 -3.84 -2.01 -17.76
C VAL A 102 -4.45 -1.55 -19.09
N SER A 103 -5.72 -1.86 -19.26
CA SER A 103 -6.51 -1.60 -20.47
C SER A 103 -7.97 -1.39 -20.07
N LYS A 104 -8.86 -1.11 -21.02
CA LYS A 104 -10.31 -1.18 -20.74
C LYS A 104 -10.66 -2.60 -20.29
N SER A 105 -11.61 -2.76 -19.36
CA SER A 105 -11.86 -4.03 -18.63
C SER A 105 -12.12 -5.27 -19.49
N ASN A 106 -12.49 -5.10 -20.76
CA ASN A 106 -12.83 -6.20 -21.68
C ASN A 106 -11.73 -6.50 -22.69
N ASP A 107 -10.64 -5.74 -22.70
CA ASP A 107 -9.56 -5.88 -23.66
C ASP A 107 -8.39 -6.68 -23.08
N LYS A 108 -8.12 -7.84 -23.70
CA LYS A 108 -7.03 -8.76 -23.31
C LYS A 108 -5.72 -8.49 -24.04
N SER A 109 -5.72 -7.60 -25.03
CA SER A 109 -4.51 -7.28 -25.78
C SER A 109 -3.48 -6.56 -24.91
N HIS A 110 -2.22 -6.74 -25.28
CA HIS A 110 -1.07 -6.12 -24.68
C HIS A 110 -0.31 -5.30 -25.73
N SER A 111 0.33 -4.24 -25.27
CA SER A 111 1.09 -3.34 -26.13
C SER A 111 2.52 -3.83 -26.32
N PHE A 112 2.99 -3.80 -27.57
CA PHE A 112 4.34 -4.21 -27.97
C PHE A 112 5.00 -3.15 -28.85
N ILE A 113 6.26 -2.86 -28.55
CA ILE A 113 7.14 -2.09 -29.42
C ILE A 113 7.79 -3.04 -30.42
N CYS A 114 7.50 -2.82 -31.69
CA CYS A 114 7.94 -3.63 -32.81
C CYS A 114 8.89 -2.83 -33.73
N TYR A 115 9.90 -3.51 -34.27
CA TYR A 115 10.90 -2.89 -35.15
C TYR A 115 11.50 -3.90 -36.14
N ASN A 116 11.75 -3.43 -37.38
CA ASN A 116 12.53 -4.14 -38.40
C ASN A 116 13.86 -3.43 -38.67
N LYS A 117 14.94 -4.20 -38.82
CA LYS A 117 16.29 -3.68 -39.08
C LYS A 117 16.28 -2.79 -40.34
N GLY A 118 16.73 -1.54 -40.17
CA GLY A 118 16.81 -0.55 -41.24
C GLY A 118 15.57 0.34 -41.37
N GLU A 119 14.48 0.07 -40.64
CA GLU A 119 13.39 1.03 -40.50
C GLU A 119 13.83 2.24 -39.66
N LYS A 120 13.19 3.40 -39.88
CA LYS A 120 13.56 4.66 -39.22
C LYS A 120 12.76 4.98 -37.96
N GLN A 121 11.83 4.12 -37.53
CA GLN A 121 10.88 4.43 -36.46
C GLN A 121 10.40 3.15 -35.78
N PHE A 122 9.95 3.27 -34.52
CA PHE A 122 9.27 2.19 -33.82
C PHE A 122 7.78 2.14 -34.14
N LYS A 123 7.22 0.93 -34.13
CA LYS A 123 5.78 0.69 -34.29
C LYS A 123 5.20 0.13 -33.01
N LEU A 124 4.02 0.63 -32.61
CA LEU A 124 3.23 0.10 -31.51
C LEU A 124 2.14 -0.82 -32.08
N HIS A 125 2.12 -2.07 -31.64
CA HIS A 125 1.07 -3.04 -31.96
C HIS A 125 0.41 -3.58 -30.70
N HIS A 126 -0.86 -3.95 -30.79
CA HIS A 126 -1.61 -4.62 -29.74
C HIS A 126 -1.89 -6.08 -30.13
N ALA A 127 -1.61 -7.02 -29.24
CA ALA A 127 -1.88 -8.44 -29.46
C ALA A 127 -2.07 -9.17 -28.11
N GLU A 128 -2.79 -10.30 -28.08
CA GLU A 128 -2.88 -11.12 -26.86
C GLU A 128 -1.53 -11.81 -26.55
N ASP A 129 -0.77 -12.20 -27.58
CA ASP A 129 0.56 -12.78 -27.47
C ASP A 129 1.57 -12.15 -28.44
N ASN A 130 2.85 -12.47 -28.27
CA ASN A 130 3.93 -11.95 -29.13
C ASN A 130 4.35 -12.93 -30.25
N ILE A 131 3.69 -14.08 -30.39
CA ILE A 131 4.13 -15.15 -31.29
C ILE A 131 3.97 -14.70 -32.74
N GLU A 132 2.80 -14.15 -33.09
CA GLU A 132 2.54 -13.66 -34.45
C GLU A 132 3.40 -12.45 -34.80
N LEU A 133 3.59 -11.54 -33.84
CA LEU A 133 4.43 -10.35 -34.05
C LEU A 133 5.89 -10.73 -34.31
N LYS A 134 6.42 -11.74 -33.62
CA LYS A 134 7.80 -12.22 -33.82
C LYS A 134 8.03 -12.85 -35.19
N GLN A 135 6.98 -13.22 -35.91
CA GLN A 135 7.10 -13.69 -37.30
C GLN A 135 7.22 -12.53 -38.30
N ARG A 136 6.79 -11.32 -37.92
CA ARG A 136 6.72 -10.14 -38.79
C ARG A 136 7.78 -9.10 -38.49
N PHE A 137 8.35 -9.12 -37.29
CA PHE A 137 9.30 -8.12 -36.80
C PHE A 137 10.59 -8.73 -36.29
N ASP A 138 11.72 -8.08 -36.58
CA ASP A 138 13.03 -8.48 -36.04
C ASP A 138 13.10 -8.36 -34.52
N TYR A 139 12.48 -7.31 -33.96
CA TYR A 139 12.38 -7.09 -32.52
C TYR A 139 10.94 -6.86 -32.12
N VAL A 140 10.51 -7.55 -31.06
CA VAL A 140 9.19 -7.43 -30.45
C VAL A 140 9.37 -7.36 -28.93
N VAL A 141 9.22 -6.15 -28.40
CA VAL A 141 9.46 -5.85 -26.98
C VAL A 141 8.14 -5.50 -26.30
N PRO A 142 7.69 -6.27 -25.30
CA PRO A 142 6.51 -5.90 -24.49
C PRO A 142 6.66 -4.50 -23.88
N MET A 143 5.57 -3.72 -23.86
CA MET A 143 5.61 -2.32 -23.38
C MET A 143 6.16 -2.19 -21.96
N ASN A 144 5.83 -3.11 -21.06
CA ASN A 144 6.37 -3.11 -19.70
C ASN A 144 7.89 -3.34 -19.66
N LYS A 145 8.45 -4.19 -20.53
CA LYS A 145 9.90 -4.39 -20.68
C LYS A 145 10.55 -3.15 -21.28
N PHE A 146 9.96 -2.59 -22.33
CA PHE A 146 10.46 -1.35 -22.96
C PHE A 146 10.52 -0.20 -21.94
N LEU A 147 9.43 0.08 -21.23
CA LEU A 147 9.40 1.11 -20.19
C LEU A 147 10.40 0.83 -19.06
N SER A 148 10.62 -0.44 -18.70
CA SER A 148 11.64 -0.79 -17.70
C SER A 148 13.05 -0.43 -18.16
N LEU A 149 13.39 -0.72 -19.43
CA LEU A 149 14.65 -0.30 -20.04
C LEU A 149 14.81 1.23 -20.00
N ILE A 150 13.75 1.96 -20.36
CA ILE A 150 13.76 3.43 -20.36
C ILE A 150 13.99 4.00 -18.95
N VAL A 151 13.27 3.47 -17.95
CA VAL A 151 13.40 3.91 -16.55
C VAL A 151 14.79 3.56 -16.00
N GLY A 152 15.30 2.35 -16.28
CA GLY A 152 16.65 1.92 -15.89
C GLY A 152 17.73 2.81 -16.46
N ASN A 153 17.70 3.07 -17.77
CA ASN A 153 18.66 3.95 -18.44
C ASN A 153 18.61 5.38 -17.92
N THR A 154 17.41 5.92 -17.70
CA THR A 154 17.25 7.27 -17.11
C THR A 154 17.79 7.31 -15.68
N THR A 155 17.58 6.24 -14.91
CA THR A 155 18.10 6.12 -13.54
C THR A 155 19.63 6.06 -13.52
N ALA A 156 20.25 5.33 -14.45
CA ALA A 156 21.70 5.28 -14.59
C ALA A 156 22.29 6.68 -14.83
N ILE A 157 21.69 7.47 -15.73
CA ILE A 157 22.11 8.84 -16.01
C ILE A 157 21.97 9.71 -14.75
N LYS A 158 20.78 9.71 -14.12
CA LYS A 158 20.52 10.48 -12.90
C LYS A 158 21.46 10.11 -11.75
N ALA A 159 21.82 8.83 -11.61
CA ALA A 159 22.76 8.36 -10.60
C ALA A 159 24.16 8.94 -10.80
N GLN A 160 24.66 8.96 -12.04
CA GLN A 160 25.97 9.54 -12.35
C GLN A 160 25.96 11.07 -12.16
N LEU A 161 24.92 11.78 -12.62
CA LEU A 161 24.79 13.22 -12.36
C LEU A 161 24.69 13.53 -10.86
N SER A 162 23.98 12.70 -10.08
CA SER A 162 23.89 12.85 -8.63
C SER A 162 25.24 12.69 -7.94
N LYS A 163 26.11 11.82 -8.45
CA LYS A 163 27.48 11.66 -7.95
C LYS A 163 28.25 12.97 -8.09
N VAL A 164 28.21 13.58 -9.28
CA VAL A 164 28.85 14.88 -9.56
C VAL A 164 28.32 15.96 -8.61
N VAL A 165 27.00 16.08 -8.47
CA VAL A 165 26.37 17.08 -7.59
C VAL A 165 26.76 16.86 -6.12
N ASN A 166 26.77 15.62 -5.63
CA ASN A 166 27.11 15.34 -4.24
C ASN A 166 28.57 15.67 -3.93
N GLU A 167 29.49 15.38 -4.85
CA GLU A 167 30.91 15.69 -4.67
C GLU A 167 31.17 17.20 -4.74
N ALA A 168 30.48 17.91 -5.64
CA ALA A 168 30.51 19.36 -5.70
C ALA A 168 29.95 20.00 -4.42
N PHE A 169 28.82 19.48 -3.93
CA PHE A 169 28.22 19.94 -2.68
C PHE A 169 29.15 19.77 -1.48
N GLN A 170 29.83 18.62 -1.36
CA GLN A 170 30.82 18.39 -0.30
C GLN A 170 31.97 19.39 -0.37
N LYS A 171 32.55 19.62 -1.56
CA LYS A 171 33.61 20.63 -1.76
C LYS A 171 33.13 22.04 -1.41
N SER A 172 31.88 22.38 -1.75
CA SER A 172 31.26 23.65 -1.40
C SER A 172 31.07 23.81 0.11
N VAL A 173 30.66 22.74 0.82
CA VAL A 173 30.52 22.73 2.29
C VAL A 173 31.88 22.89 2.97
N GLU A 174 32.90 22.13 2.57
CA GLU A 174 34.26 22.26 3.11
C GLU A 174 34.82 23.68 2.90
N LYS A 175 34.57 24.28 1.74
CA LYS A 175 34.96 25.66 1.45
C LYS A 175 34.19 26.66 2.32
N PHE A 176 32.90 26.43 2.56
CA PHE A 176 32.08 27.25 3.44
C PHE A 176 32.60 27.20 4.88
N GLU A 177 32.81 26.01 5.44
CA GLU A 177 33.33 25.79 6.79
C GLU A 177 34.70 26.46 6.97
N LYS A 178 35.61 26.29 6.00
CA LYS A 178 36.91 26.96 6.03
C LYS A 178 36.79 28.50 6.00
N THR A 179 35.84 29.03 5.22
CA THR A 179 35.61 30.48 5.13
C THR A 179 34.99 31.01 6.42
N GLU A 180 34.10 30.23 7.07
CA GLU A 180 33.53 30.53 8.39
C GLU A 180 34.61 30.56 9.48
N ASP A 181 35.53 29.59 9.47
CA ASP A 181 36.70 29.57 10.35
C ASP A 181 37.62 30.78 10.12
N GLU A 182 37.85 31.19 8.87
CA GLU A 182 38.65 32.36 8.55
C GLU A 182 37.96 33.68 8.96
N LEU A 183 36.64 33.76 8.83
CA LEU A 183 35.85 34.90 9.31
C LEU A 183 35.83 35.00 10.83
N SER A 184 35.61 33.89 11.53
CA SER A 184 35.65 33.83 13.00
C SER A 184 37.04 34.16 13.55
N ALA A 185 38.10 33.81 12.81
CA ALA A 185 39.48 34.20 13.10
C ALA A 185 39.86 35.64 12.69
N ASN A 186 38.91 36.48 12.22
CA ASN A 186 39.13 37.85 11.70
C ASN A 186 40.15 37.94 10.53
N LYS A 187 40.34 36.86 9.76
CA LYS A 187 41.22 36.85 8.58
C LYS A 187 40.55 37.41 7.32
N LEU A 188 39.22 37.54 7.33
CA LEU A 188 38.41 38.06 6.23
C LEU A 188 37.58 39.29 6.65
N PRO A 189 37.21 40.20 5.71
CA PRO A 189 36.41 41.38 6.03
C PRO A 189 35.01 41.00 6.52
N LYS A 190 34.47 41.74 7.51
CA LYS A 190 33.12 41.51 8.10
C LYS A 190 31.95 41.58 7.10
N ASN A 191 32.15 42.16 5.92
CA ASN A 191 31.11 42.28 4.88
C ASN A 191 31.17 41.14 3.83
N HIS A 192 31.90 40.05 4.11
CA HIS A 192 31.95 38.90 3.21
C HIS A 192 30.60 38.17 3.22
N TYR A 193 29.95 38.07 2.06
CA TYR A 193 28.68 37.35 1.92
C TYR A 193 28.94 35.84 1.99
N LEU A 194 28.35 35.18 2.98
CA LEU A 194 28.51 33.75 3.21
C LEU A 194 27.14 33.06 3.05
N GLY A 195 26.85 32.56 1.85
CA GLY A 195 25.65 31.75 1.59
C GLY A 195 25.94 30.27 1.84
N TYR A 196 25.13 29.62 2.68
CA TYR A 196 25.27 28.18 2.92
C TYR A 196 25.06 27.40 1.61
N PRO A 197 25.95 26.45 1.26
CA PRO A 197 25.78 25.60 0.10
C PRO A 197 24.47 24.80 0.17
N THR A 198 23.79 24.64 -0.96
CA THR A 198 22.55 23.86 -1.07
C THR A 198 22.63 22.95 -2.27
N ARG A 199 22.01 21.77 -2.22
CA ARG A 199 22.02 20.84 -3.36
C ARG A 199 21.34 21.42 -4.59
N GLU A 200 20.27 22.19 -4.40
CA GLU A 200 19.51 22.91 -5.42
C GLU A 200 20.43 23.83 -6.24
N ARG A 201 21.29 24.59 -5.55
CA ARG A 201 22.30 25.44 -6.18
C ARG A 201 23.31 24.63 -7.01
N GLU A 202 23.77 23.49 -6.51
CA GLU A 202 24.73 22.64 -7.23
C GLU A 202 24.09 21.97 -8.45
N ILE A 203 22.82 21.55 -8.33
CA ILE A 203 22.01 21.02 -9.45
C ILE A 203 21.85 22.10 -10.53
N HIS A 204 21.49 23.33 -10.14
CA HIS A 204 21.39 24.45 -11.07
C HIS A 204 22.73 24.73 -11.75
N THR A 205 23.82 24.75 -10.96
CA THR A 205 25.17 24.96 -11.49
C THR A 205 25.57 23.89 -12.50
N LEU A 206 25.17 22.64 -12.30
CA LEU A 206 25.38 21.54 -13.25
C LEU A 206 24.59 21.74 -14.54
N PHE A 207 23.27 21.95 -14.46
CA PHE A 207 22.42 22.00 -15.66
C PHE A 207 22.61 23.27 -16.49
N SER A 208 23.02 24.39 -15.88
CA SER A 208 23.38 25.60 -16.62
C SER A 208 24.51 25.38 -17.64
N ARG A 209 25.33 24.33 -17.48
CA ARG A 209 26.43 23.97 -18.40
C ARG A 209 25.99 23.28 -19.68
N PHE A 210 24.79 22.72 -19.70
CA PHE A 210 24.26 22.07 -20.89
C PHE A 210 23.49 23.02 -21.82
N GLU A 211 23.30 24.28 -21.40
CA GLU A 211 22.60 25.33 -22.18
C GLU A 211 21.25 24.87 -22.79
N THR A 212 20.51 24.05 -22.04
CA THR A 212 19.29 23.40 -22.53
C THR A 212 18.04 24.23 -22.27
N ASN A 213 17.12 24.28 -23.25
CA ASN A 213 15.83 24.96 -23.13
C ASN A 213 14.87 24.29 -22.11
N SER A 214 15.27 23.19 -21.47
CA SER A 214 14.47 22.44 -20.48
C SER A 214 15.19 22.31 -19.14
N GLU A 215 16.10 23.23 -18.82
CA GLU A 215 16.95 23.24 -17.61
C GLU A 215 16.13 22.97 -16.33
N TYR A 216 15.12 23.79 -16.08
CA TYR A 216 14.23 23.65 -14.91
C TYR A 216 13.61 22.25 -14.76
N GLN A 217 13.25 21.61 -15.88
CA GLN A 217 12.67 20.27 -15.87
C GLN A 217 13.70 19.22 -15.41
N PHE A 218 14.96 19.34 -15.86
CA PHE A 218 16.03 18.44 -15.45
C PHE A 218 16.44 18.66 -13.99
N GLU A 219 16.49 19.92 -13.55
CA GLU A 219 16.76 20.28 -12.16
C GLU A 219 15.73 19.66 -11.22
N GLN A 220 14.44 19.84 -11.50
CA GLN A 220 13.35 19.24 -10.72
C GLN A 220 13.48 17.72 -10.68
N GLN A 221 13.68 17.07 -11.83
CA GLN A 221 13.77 15.62 -11.91
C GLN A 221 15.00 15.04 -11.19
N LEU A 222 16.14 15.74 -11.20
CA LEU A 222 17.33 15.33 -10.47
C LEU A 222 17.17 15.58 -8.96
N PHE A 223 16.59 16.71 -8.59
CA PHE A 223 16.31 17.03 -7.19
C PHE A 223 15.35 16.01 -6.56
N GLU A 224 14.25 15.69 -7.23
CA GLU A 224 13.31 14.63 -6.81
C GLU A 224 14.03 13.29 -6.66
N PHE A 225 14.90 12.92 -7.61
CA PHE A 225 15.68 11.68 -7.54
C PHE A 225 16.66 11.66 -6.35
N MET A 226 17.31 12.78 -6.04
CA MET A 226 18.28 12.89 -4.94
C MET A 226 17.64 12.97 -3.55
N THR A 227 16.42 13.51 -3.46
CA THR A 227 15.70 13.69 -2.19
C THR A 227 14.81 12.49 -1.86
N ASN A 228 14.20 11.86 -2.86
CA ASN A 228 13.31 10.73 -2.67
C ASN A 228 14.09 9.40 -2.57
N ARG A 229 14.63 9.13 -1.37
CA ARG A 229 15.48 7.95 -1.13
C ARG A 229 14.65 6.66 -1.15
N LYS A 230 14.96 5.78 -2.10
CA LYS A 230 14.30 4.46 -2.26
C LYS A 230 14.83 3.33 -1.36
N ASN A 231 15.54 3.69 -0.30
CA ASN A 231 16.20 2.74 0.60
C ASN A 231 15.80 3.02 2.06
N LEU A 232 15.66 1.95 2.83
CA LEU A 232 15.60 1.98 4.29
C LEU A 232 17.03 1.98 4.84
N ILE A 233 17.24 2.73 5.91
CA ILE A 233 18.54 2.80 6.60
C ILE A 233 18.37 2.13 7.96
N ILE A 234 19.07 1.02 8.16
CA ILE A 234 19.11 0.30 9.43
C ILE A 234 20.46 0.54 10.12
N ASN A 235 20.43 0.85 11.41
CA ASN A 235 21.64 1.00 12.21
C ASN A 235 22.07 -0.39 12.72
N LYS A 236 23.21 -0.89 12.26
CA LYS A 236 23.80 -2.16 12.70
C LYS A 236 25.15 -1.87 13.35
N ARG A 237 25.25 -2.02 14.68
CA ARG A 237 26.52 -1.98 15.45
C ARG A 237 27.52 -0.92 14.90
N GLU A 238 27.17 0.35 15.07
CA GLU A 238 27.88 1.56 14.59
C GLU A 238 27.85 1.84 13.07
N GLU A 239 27.48 0.90 12.20
CA GLU A 239 27.38 1.09 10.75
C GLU A 239 25.92 1.28 10.25
N LYS A 240 25.74 2.09 9.20
CA LYS A 240 24.43 2.34 8.55
C LYS A 240 24.28 1.47 7.30
N LEU A 241 23.42 0.45 7.37
CA LEU A 241 23.09 -0.41 6.23
C LEU A 241 21.96 0.20 5.39
N LYS A 242 22.15 0.31 4.07
CA LYS A 242 21.13 0.77 3.12
C LYS A 242 20.47 -0.42 2.43
N LEU A 243 19.20 -0.66 2.75
CA LEU A 243 18.40 -1.74 2.18
C LEU A 243 17.40 -1.20 1.17
N PRO A 244 17.15 -1.90 0.05
CA PRO A 244 16.13 -1.47 -0.89
C PRO A 244 14.73 -1.59 -0.28
N ASP A 245 13.91 -0.54 -0.43
CA ASP A 245 12.51 -0.56 -0.03
C ASP A 245 11.62 -0.68 -1.26
N TYR A 246 10.97 -1.83 -1.44
CA TYR A 246 10.08 -2.08 -2.56
C TYR A 246 8.60 -1.82 -2.27
N SER A 247 8.27 -1.29 -1.08
CA SER A 247 6.90 -0.90 -0.73
C SER A 247 6.39 0.21 -1.64
N VAL A 248 5.06 0.31 -1.80
CA VAL A 248 4.45 1.46 -2.47
C VAL A 248 4.88 2.78 -1.83
N TYR A 249 5.08 2.80 -0.52
CA TYR A 249 5.38 4.03 0.23
C TYR A 249 6.69 4.66 -0.22
N SER A 250 7.74 3.86 -0.37
CA SER A 250 9.03 4.35 -0.83
C SER A 250 9.13 4.45 -2.36
N GLN A 251 8.37 3.66 -3.12
CA GLN A 251 8.47 3.62 -4.58
C GLN A 251 7.57 4.61 -5.30
N GLY A 252 6.45 4.99 -4.68
CA GLY A 252 5.39 5.75 -5.33
C GLY A 252 4.63 4.92 -6.36
N VAL A 253 3.83 5.61 -7.19
CA VAL A 253 3.04 5.00 -8.27
C VAL A 253 3.24 5.75 -9.57
N GLN A 254 3.35 5.03 -10.68
CA GLN A 254 3.49 5.60 -12.02
C GLN A 254 2.55 4.87 -12.98
N LEU A 255 1.74 5.60 -13.73
CA LEU A 255 0.92 5.07 -14.81
C LEU A 255 1.39 5.66 -16.14
N TYR A 256 1.98 4.82 -16.98
CA TYR A 256 2.30 5.17 -18.36
C TYR A 256 1.11 4.82 -19.25
N GLN A 257 0.57 5.80 -19.96
CA GLN A 257 -0.58 5.61 -20.84
C GLN A 257 -0.25 6.03 -22.27
N GLU A 258 -0.80 5.30 -23.22
CA GLU A 258 -0.71 5.62 -24.64
C GLU A 258 -1.66 6.77 -25.01
N GLU A 259 -1.13 7.77 -25.71
CA GLU A 259 -1.89 8.90 -26.22
C GLU A 259 -1.52 9.15 -27.68
N VAL A 260 -2.53 9.15 -28.57
CA VAL A 260 -2.34 9.49 -29.98
C VAL A 260 -2.33 11.01 -30.14
N ASP A 261 -1.39 11.53 -30.93
CA ASP A 261 -1.38 12.95 -31.28
C ASP A 261 -2.44 13.21 -32.35
N GLU A 262 -3.62 13.69 -31.96
CA GLU A 262 -4.76 13.96 -32.86
C GLU A 262 -4.42 14.93 -34.01
N ARG A 263 -3.36 15.73 -33.86
CA ARG A 263 -2.90 16.67 -34.90
C ARG A 263 -1.91 16.03 -35.89
N ASP A 264 -1.53 14.78 -35.67
CA ASP A 264 -0.56 14.05 -36.47
C ASP A 264 -1.27 13.02 -37.36
N ASN A 265 -1.36 13.32 -38.66
CA ASN A 265 -2.00 12.45 -39.66
C ASN A 265 -1.30 11.08 -39.80
N GLN A 266 -0.12 10.90 -39.20
CA GLN A 266 0.62 9.63 -39.20
C GLN A 266 0.32 8.78 -37.96
N HIS A 267 -0.62 9.18 -37.09
CA HIS A 267 -1.01 8.42 -35.89
C HIS A 267 0.18 8.17 -34.95
N ARG A 268 0.96 9.21 -34.68
CA ARG A 268 2.07 9.13 -33.71
C ARG A 268 1.53 8.92 -32.30
N VAL A 269 2.13 7.99 -31.57
CA VAL A 269 1.87 7.72 -30.16
C VAL A 269 2.89 8.44 -29.28
N ARG A 270 2.40 9.00 -28.18
CA ARG A 270 3.21 9.47 -27.07
C ARG A 270 2.80 8.73 -25.81
N LEU A 271 3.77 8.51 -24.93
CA LEU A 271 3.53 7.91 -23.63
C LEU A 271 3.42 9.02 -22.59
N SER A 272 2.22 9.26 -22.09
CA SER A 272 2.03 10.13 -20.93
C SER A 272 2.30 9.37 -19.65
N CYS A 273 2.75 10.07 -18.62
CA CYS A 273 3.06 9.51 -17.32
C CYS A 273 2.31 10.30 -16.24
N ARG A 274 1.49 9.60 -15.46
CA ARG A 274 0.91 10.09 -14.21
C ARG A 274 1.69 9.50 -13.06
N GLU A 275 2.29 10.33 -12.22
CA GLU A 275 3.21 9.88 -11.19
C GLU A 275 2.94 10.53 -9.84
N ILE A 276 2.91 9.72 -8.79
CA ILE A 276 3.12 10.17 -7.41
C ILE A 276 4.47 9.57 -7.00
N SER A 277 5.50 10.40 -6.93
CA SER A 277 6.86 9.94 -6.64
C SER A 277 7.07 9.65 -5.16
N THR A 278 6.45 10.43 -4.27
CA THR A 278 6.57 10.29 -2.80
C THR A 278 5.21 10.18 -2.12
N THR A 279 5.15 9.44 -1.01
CA THR A 279 3.93 9.22 -0.24
C THR A 279 3.98 9.96 1.10
N PRO A 280 2.82 10.25 1.73
CA PRO A 280 2.78 10.82 3.08
C PRO A 280 3.60 10.02 4.10
N GLU A 281 3.52 8.70 4.04
CA GLU A 281 4.23 7.77 4.91
C GLU A 281 5.74 7.93 4.75
N LYS A 282 6.22 8.03 3.51
CA LYS A 282 7.63 8.23 3.21
C LYS A 282 8.16 9.57 3.74
N ILE A 283 7.38 10.64 3.60
CA ILE A 283 7.75 11.96 4.14
C ILE A 283 7.89 11.88 5.67
N ILE A 284 6.93 11.26 6.36
CA ILE A 284 6.98 11.09 7.82
C ILE A 284 8.19 10.25 8.22
N PHE A 285 8.44 9.15 7.49
CA PHE A 285 9.60 8.29 7.73
C PHE A 285 10.92 9.05 7.60
N ASP A 286 11.11 9.82 6.52
CA ASP A 286 12.35 10.56 6.28
C ASP A 286 12.55 11.69 7.31
N LEU A 287 11.47 12.37 7.75
CA LEU A 287 11.52 13.33 8.84
C LEU A 287 11.99 12.69 10.15
N LEU A 288 11.45 11.52 10.49
CA LEU A 288 11.81 10.77 11.71
C LEU A 288 13.23 10.18 11.69
N ARG A 289 13.91 10.19 10.54
CA ARG A 289 15.32 9.81 10.42
C ARG A 289 16.27 11.00 10.49
N THR A 290 15.74 12.23 10.52
CA THR A 290 16.54 13.44 10.71
C THR A 290 16.82 13.62 12.20
N GLU A 291 18.10 13.71 12.57
CA GLU A 291 18.51 13.87 13.97
C GLU A 291 17.85 15.09 14.61
N GLY A 292 17.37 14.94 15.85
CA GLY A 292 16.67 16.00 16.58
C GLY A 292 15.22 16.28 16.15
N THR A 293 14.66 15.50 15.22
CA THR A 293 13.28 15.69 14.74
C THR A 293 12.31 14.72 15.42
N SER A 294 11.19 15.23 15.94
CA SER A 294 10.07 14.45 16.46
C SER A 294 8.79 14.82 15.72
N VAL A 295 8.01 13.82 15.29
CA VAL A 295 6.73 14.02 14.61
C VAL A 295 5.61 13.59 15.55
N VAL A 296 4.69 14.51 15.85
CA VAL A 296 3.52 14.23 16.70
C VAL A 296 2.27 14.27 15.82
N LEU A 297 1.56 13.15 15.74
CA LEU A 297 0.29 13.05 15.00
C LEU A 297 -0.89 13.33 15.94
N CYS A 298 -1.50 14.51 15.80
CA CYS A 298 -2.66 14.93 16.59
C CYS A 298 -3.91 15.03 15.71
N SER A 299 -4.78 14.01 15.74
CA SER A 299 -6.09 14.02 15.04
C SER A 299 -7.02 12.99 15.68
N ALA A 300 -8.35 13.22 15.62
CA ALA A 300 -9.35 12.20 15.95
C ALA A 300 -9.17 10.90 15.13
N THR A 301 -8.60 11.03 13.93
CA THR A 301 -8.30 9.92 13.02
C THR A 301 -6.89 9.37 13.17
N ALA A 302 -6.04 9.96 14.02
CA ALA A 302 -4.60 9.65 14.08
C ALA A 302 -4.34 8.18 14.40
N SER A 303 -5.22 7.56 15.19
CA SER A 303 -5.18 6.14 15.56
C SER A 303 -6.03 5.23 14.67
N SER A 304 -6.68 5.77 13.62
CA SER A 304 -7.43 4.96 12.67
C SER A 304 -6.49 4.01 11.93
N SER A 305 -6.89 2.74 11.85
CA SER A 305 -6.18 1.69 11.11
C SER A 305 -6.48 1.71 9.60
N SER A 306 -7.41 2.55 9.14
CA SER A 306 -7.75 2.65 7.72
C SER A 306 -6.71 3.43 6.93
N VAL A 307 -6.17 2.80 5.88
CA VAL A 307 -5.23 3.44 4.95
C VAL A 307 -5.94 4.39 3.97
N ILE A 308 -7.27 4.33 3.87
CA ILE A 308 -8.04 5.24 3.01
C ILE A 308 -8.25 6.60 3.67
N SER A 309 -8.56 6.62 4.97
CA SER A 309 -8.82 7.87 5.70
C SER A 309 -7.55 8.54 6.23
N ASN A 310 -6.47 7.78 6.45
CA ASN A 310 -5.25 8.27 7.08
C ASN A 310 -3.98 7.64 6.47
N CYS A 311 -2.81 7.98 7.01
CA CYS A 311 -1.55 7.31 6.67
C CYS A 311 -1.56 5.86 7.16
N ASP A 312 -0.77 4.98 6.53
CA ASP A 312 -0.55 3.63 7.04
C ASP A 312 0.33 3.65 8.29
N ILE A 313 -0.32 3.81 9.45
CA ILE A 313 0.33 3.84 10.76
C ILE A 313 0.99 2.50 11.09
N GLU A 314 0.46 1.39 10.57
CA GLU A 314 1.04 0.07 10.81
C GLU A 314 2.37 -0.08 10.07
N TYR A 315 2.43 0.32 8.80
CA TYR A 315 3.70 0.42 8.07
C TYR A 315 4.73 1.30 8.78
N LEU A 316 4.32 2.46 9.32
CA LEU A 316 5.23 3.34 10.07
C LEU A 316 5.74 2.68 11.36
N LYS A 317 4.88 1.96 12.10
CA LYS A 317 5.28 1.18 13.28
C LYS A 317 6.26 0.07 12.91
N GLU A 318 5.98 -0.68 11.84
CA GLU A 318 6.86 -1.74 11.35
C GLU A 318 8.23 -1.20 10.91
N SER A 319 8.24 -0.07 10.19
CA SER A 319 9.44 0.49 9.57
C SER A 319 10.35 1.26 10.54
N ILE A 320 9.79 1.91 11.55
CA ILE A 320 10.53 2.77 12.49
C ILE A 320 10.76 2.05 13.84
N GLY A 321 10.05 0.94 14.07
CA GLY A 321 10.19 0.08 15.23
C GLY A 321 9.87 0.80 16.54
N ASN A 322 10.74 0.60 17.53
CA ASN A 322 10.52 1.04 18.93
C ASN A 322 10.53 2.57 19.13
N ASN A 323 10.75 3.35 18.07
CA ASN A 323 10.72 4.82 18.12
C ASN A 323 9.30 5.40 17.98
N VAL A 324 8.28 4.57 17.77
CA VAL A 324 6.88 5.03 17.73
C VAL A 324 6.29 4.91 19.13
N HIS A 325 5.91 6.06 19.70
CA HIS A 325 5.27 6.12 21.00
C HIS A 325 3.75 6.27 20.84
N VAL A 326 3.00 5.33 21.41
CA VAL A 326 1.55 5.39 21.55
C VAL A 326 1.22 5.63 23.02
N LEU A 327 0.18 6.43 23.30
CA LEU A 327 -0.31 6.63 24.67
C LEU A 327 -0.65 5.29 25.32
N SER A 328 -0.20 5.08 26.56
CA SER A 328 -0.55 3.89 27.34
C SER A 328 -2.05 3.87 27.66
N GLU A 329 -2.59 2.71 28.01
CA GLU A 329 -3.99 2.61 28.47
C GLU A 329 -4.25 3.52 29.68
N HIS A 330 -3.30 3.56 30.62
CA HIS A 330 -3.35 4.45 31.78
C HIS A 330 -3.37 5.95 31.40
N ASP A 331 -2.55 6.36 30.42
CA ASP A 331 -2.55 7.75 29.95
C ASP A 331 -3.88 8.11 29.25
N LYS A 332 -4.43 7.18 28.47
CA LYS A 332 -5.75 7.34 27.82
C LYS A 332 -6.84 7.51 28.87
N GLU A 333 -6.91 6.63 29.87
CA GLU A 333 -7.88 6.72 30.97
C GLU A 333 -7.74 8.02 31.75
N THR A 334 -6.51 8.45 32.02
CA THR A 334 -6.25 9.72 32.71
C THR A 334 -6.77 10.90 31.89
N PHE A 335 -6.48 10.93 30.58
CA PHE A 335 -6.97 11.98 29.68
C PHE A 335 -8.51 11.97 29.58
N ASP A 336 -9.11 10.80 29.44
CA ASP A 336 -10.56 10.65 29.37
C ASP A 336 -11.25 11.11 30.67
N ASN A 337 -10.67 10.76 31.82
CA ASN A 337 -11.13 11.23 33.11
C ASN A 337 -11.04 12.76 33.20
N LEU A 338 -9.90 13.37 32.85
CA LEU A 338 -9.74 14.82 32.84
C LEU A 338 -10.77 15.50 31.93
N VAL A 339 -10.95 14.99 30.71
CA VAL A 339 -11.95 15.52 29.76
C VAL A 339 -13.36 15.36 30.31
N SER A 340 -13.70 14.24 30.94
CA SER A 340 -15.04 14.01 31.50
C SER A 340 -15.43 15.04 32.57
N HIS A 341 -14.47 15.47 33.40
CA HIS A 341 -14.70 16.49 34.44
C HIS A 341 -14.97 17.89 33.85
N THR A 342 -14.61 18.13 32.59
CA THR A 342 -14.90 19.42 31.92
C THR A 342 -16.35 19.53 31.41
N TYR A 343 -17.10 18.42 31.35
CA TYR A 343 -18.49 18.45 30.91
C TYR A 343 -19.42 19.04 31.98
N PRO A 344 -20.48 19.75 31.57
CA PRO A 344 -21.48 20.26 32.51
C PRO A 344 -22.21 19.14 33.26
N ILE A 345 -22.46 19.37 34.55
CA ILE A 345 -23.31 18.50 35.37
C ILE A 345 -24.74 18.58 34.83
N GLY A 346 -25.39 17.42 34.65
CA GLY A 346 -26.78 17.33 34.16
C GLY A 346 -26.94 17.11 32.66
N HIS A 347 -25.87 17.25 31.87
CA HIS A 347 -25.91 16.98 30.42
C HIS A 347 -26.05 15.47 30.10
N GLN A 348 -27.04 15.16 29.27
CA GLN A 348 -27.40 13.80 28.82
C GLN A 348 -27.20 13.63 27.32
N ILE A 349 -26.99 12.38 26.89
CA ILE A 349 -26.87 11.98 25.50
C ILE A 349 -27.92 10.91 25.23
N GLU A 350 -28.78 11.15 24.24
CA GLU A 350 -29.81 10.20 23.82
C GLU A 350 -29.49 9.66 22.42
N ILE A 351 -29.45 8.33 22.30
CA ILE A 351 -29.18 7.62 21.05
C ILE A 351 -30.48 7.10 20.46
N LYS A 352 -30.76 7.43 19.19
CA LYS A 352 -31.97 7.03 18.50
C LYS A 352 -31.66 6.26 17.20
N PRO A 353 -31.91 4.95 17.14
CA PRO A 353 -31.72 4.17 15.92
C PRO A 353 -32.84 4.42 14.89
N LEU A 354 -32.48 4.54 13.62
CA LEU A 354 -33.38 4.54 12.47
C LEU A 354 -33.18 3.24 11.68
N GLU A 355 -34.24 2.44 11.59
CA GLU A 355 -34.24 1.12 10.96
C GLU A 355 -34.17 1.19 9.43
N HIS A 356 -33.50 0.21 8.83
CA HIS A 356 -33.54 0.00 7.38
C HIS A 356 -34.90 -0.54 6.96
N TYR A 357 -35.66 0.23 6.20
CA TYR A 357 -36.92 -0.26 5.65
C TYR A 357 -36.68 -1.14 4.42
N THR A 358 -37.01 -2.43 4.54
CA THR A 358 -36.94 -3.39 3.43
C THR A 358 -38.35 -3.75 2.96
N PHE A 359 -38.57 -3.68 1.64
CA PHE A 359 -39.81 -4.15 1.04
C PHE A 359 -39.86 -5.69 1.05
N GLU A 360 -41.02 -6.28 1.33
CA GLU A 360 -41.21 -7.74 1.20
C GLU A 360 -41.05 -8.22 -0.25
N ASP A 361 -41.50 -7.39 -1.20
CA ASP A 361 -41.37 -7.59 -2.63
C ASP A 361 -40.44 -6.55 -3.23
N ASN A 362 -39.22 -6.98 -3.60
CA ASN A 362 -38.16 -6.11 -4.08
C ASN A 362 -38.35 -5.60 -5.52
N ARG A 363 -39.49 -5.90 -6.17
CA ARG A 363 -39.82 -5.37 -7.50
C ARG A 363 -40.22 -3.92 -7.39
N ASP A 364 -39.61 -3.06 -8.22
CA ASP A 364 -39.84 -1.61 -8.17
C ASP A 364 -41.33 -1.24 -8.37
N GLU A 365 -42.11 -2.01 -9.15
CA GLU A 365 -43.55 -1.77 -9.35
C GLU A 365 -44.41 -1.98 -8.10
N LYS A 366 -43.87 -2.70 -7.10
CA LYS A 366 -44.55 -3.05 -5.85
C LYS A 366 -44.20 -2.13 -4.70
N THR A 367 -43.37 -1.12 -4.94
CA THR A 367 -43.03 -0.09 -3.95
C THR A 367 -44.23 0.79 -3.60
N PHE A 368 -44.41 1.06 -2.31
CA PHE A 368 -45.47 1.90 -1.73
C PHE A 368 -44.91 2.75 -0.58
N LEU A 369 -45.64 3.80 -0.17
CA LEU A 369 -45.31 4.59 1.02
C LEU A 369 -45.73 3.82 2.28
N PRO A 370 -44.79 3.37 3.13
CA PRO A 370 -45.16 2.60 4.32
C PRO A 370 -45.92 3.44 5.34
N GLU A 371 -46.90 2.83 6.01
CA GLU A 371 -47.80 3.52 6.96
C GLU A 371 -47.03 4.24 8.08
N LYS A 372 -45.91 3.66 8.54
CA LYS A 372 -45.01 4.28 9.53
C LYS A 372 -44.60 5.70 9.11
N TYR A 373 -44.13 5.87 7.88
CA TYR A 373 -43.65 7.15 7.36
C TYR A 373 -44.79 8.05 6.94
N LYS A 374 -45.88 7.46 6.42
CA LYS A 374 -47.12 8.17 6.12
C LYS A 374 -47.62 8.95 7.34
N MET A 375 -47.65 8.32 8.50
CA MET A 375 -48.11 8.94 9.75
C MET A 375 -47.23 10.09 10.27
N MET A 376 -46.03 10.29 9.71
CA MET A 376 -45.12 11.39 10.07
C MET A 376 -45.41 12.69 9.31
N PHE A 377 -46.25 12.65 8.28
CA PHE A 377 -46.74 13.85 7.58
C PHE A 377 -47.79 14.59 8.42
N SER A 378 -47.90 15.91 8.19
CA SER A 378 -48.94 16.72 8.84
C SER A 378 -50.32 16.13 8.58
N LYS A 379 -51.22 16.27 9.56
CA LYS A 379 -52.56 15.68 9.48
C LYS A 379 -53.30 16.18 8.23
N GLU A 380 -53.13 17.45 7.91
CA GLU A 380 -53.78 18.11 6.80
C GLU A 380 -53.21 17.67 5.45
N ALA A 381 -51.88 17.50 5.33
CA ALA A 381 -51.28 16.97 4.11
C ALA A 381 -51.80 15.54 3.79
N ARG A 382 -52.03 14.73 4.83
CA ARG A 382 -52.63 13.39 4.68
C ARG A 382 -54.10 13.43 4.30
N GLU A 383 -54.88 14.33 4.90
CA GLU A 383 -56.30 14.52 4.56
C GLU A 383 -56.48 15.01 3.11
N GLU A 384 -55.54 15.81 2.62
CA GLU A 384 -55.48 16.29 1.22
C GLU A 384 -54.84 15.26 0.27
N GLY A 385 -54.28 14.15 0.76
CA GLY A 385 -53.66 13.09 -0.04
C GLY A 385 -52.32 13.48 -0.68
N LEU A 386 -51.65 14.52 -0.16
CA LEU A 386 -50.40 15.06 -0.70
C LEU A 386 -49.19 14.14 -0.46
N ASP A 387 -49.24 13.32 0.58
CA ASP A 387 -48.26 12.28 0.91
C ASP A 387 -48.19 11.19 -0.18
N GLU A 388 -49.35 10.68 -0.60
CA GLU A 388 -49.47 9.69 -1.67
C GLU A 388 -49.12 10.31 -3.04
N LEU A 389 -49.48 11.58 -3.24
CA LEU A 389 -49.13 12.34 -4.44
C LEU A 389 -47.60 12.52 -4.55
N TRP A 390 -46.95 12.94 -3.46
CA TRP A 390 -45.49 13.02 -3.37
C TRP A 390 -44.83 11.70 -3.70
N PHE A 391 -45.29 10.60 -3.10
CA PHE A 391 -44.71 9.28 -3.35
C PHE A 391 -44.87 8.86 -4.81
N LYS A 392 -46.03 9.12 -5.42
CA LYS A 392 -46.30 8.85 -6.85
C LYS A 392 -45.36 9.63 -7.77
N CYS A 393 -45.16 10.93 -7.52
CA CYS A 393 -44.26 11.79 -8.31
C CYS A 393 -42.80 11.35 -8.15
N THR A 394 -42.36 11.15 -6.91
CA THR A 394 -41.01 10.66 -6.57
C THR A 394 -40.70 9.32 -7.22
N ARG A 395 -41.61 8.34 -7.14
CA ARG A 395 -41.43 7.03 -7.78
C ARG A 395 -41.29 7.18 -9.30
N ARG A 396 -42.09 8.05 -9.92
CA ARG A 396 -42.05 8.31 -11.36
C ARG A 396 -40.70 8.89 -11.78
N GLU A 397 -40.17 9.86 -11.03
CA GLU A 397 -38.86 10.46 -11.28
C GLU A 397 -37.72 9.47 -11.09
N LEU A 398 -37.73 8.71 -9.99
CA LEU A 398 -36.72 7.69 -9.72
C LEU A 398 -36.70 6.64 -10.84
N MET A 399 -37.87 6.15 -11.28
CA MET A 399 -37.97 5.20 -12.39
C MET A 399 -37.47 5.77 -13.73
N LYS A 400 -37.64 7.08 -13.97
CA LYS A 400 -37.08 7.75 -15.16
C LYS A 400 -35.56 7.90 -15.09
N SER A 401 -35.01 8.14 -13.90
CA SER A 401 -33.57 8.42 -13.69
C SER A 401 -32.71 7.17 -13.47
N LYS A 402 -33.33 6.02 -13.18
CA LYS A 402 -32.66 4.77 -12.85
C LYS A 402 -31.83 4.23 -14.02
N LYS A 403 -30.58 3.84 -13.76
CA LYS A 403 -29.73 3.12 -14.74
C LYS A 403 -30.08 1.61 -14.78
N GLU A 404 -29.73 0.94 -15.87
CA GLU A 404 -29.97 -0.51 -16.02
C GLU A 404 -29.33 -1.30 -14.85
N GLY A 405 -30.11 -2.13 -14.16
CA GLY A 405 -29.67 -2.94 -13.01
C GLY A 405 -29.73 -2.27 -11.63
N GLU A 406 -30.04 -0.97 -11.53
CA GLU A 406 -30.25 -0.31 -10.23
C GLU A 406 -31.64 -0.64 -9.63
N SER A 407 -31.89 -0.36 -8.35
CA SER A 407 -33.25 -0.42 -7.77
C SER A 407 -33.59 0.93 -7.15
N ILE A 408 -34.87 1.33 -7.26
CA ILE A 408 -35.35 2.57 -6.62
C ILE A 408 -35.49 2.42 -5.10
N SER A 409 -35.39 1.20 -4.57
CA SER A 409 -35.52 0.91 -3.14
C SER A 409 -34.48 1.65 -2.29
N PHE A 410 -33.23 1.73 -2.75
CA PHE A 410 -32.16 2.42 -2.00
C PHE A 410 -32.35 3.96 -1.97
N PRO A 411 -32.64 4.64 -3.10
CA PRO A 411 -33.07 6.04 -3.05
C PRO A 411 -34.29 6.31 -2.15
N LEU A 412 -35.33 5.47 -2.21
CA LEU A 412 -36.52 5.60 -1.36
C LEU A 412 -36.19 5.46 0.13
N TYR A 413 -35.38 4.47 0.49
CA TYR A 413 -34.88 4.30 1.85
C TYR A 413 -34.24 5.57 2.41
N ARG A 414 -33.38 6.25 1.63
CA ARG A 414 -32.75 7.52 2.06
C ARG A 414 -33.78 8.62 2.31
N LEU A 415 -34.85 8.68 1.53
CA LEU A 415 -35.93 9.64 1.72
C LEU A 415 -36.75 9.31 2.98
N PHE A 416 -36.99 8.04 3.26
CA PHE A 416 -37.66 7.60 4.50
C PHE A 416 -36.85 7.95 5.74
N GLN A 417 -35.52 7.82 5.70
CA GLN A 417 -34.64 8.29 6.79
C GLN A 417 -34.75 9.80 6.99
N PHE A 418 -34.83 10.58 5.91
CA PHE A 418 -35.02 12.02 6.00
C PHE A 418 -36.38 12.37 6.63
N ILE A 419 -37.46 11.70 6.22
CA ILE A 419 -38.80 11.89 6.81
C ILE A 419 -38.76 11.67 8.32
N GLU A 420 -38.18 10.55 8.77
CA GLU A 420 -38.11 10.22 10.20
C GLU A 420 -37.24 11.19 10.98
N ALA A 421 -36.07 11.58 10.45
CA ALA A 421 -35.17 12.53 11.09
C ALA A 421 -35.75 13.96 11.16
N TYR A 422 -36.38 14.44 10.09
CA TYR A 422 -36.99 15.76 10.06
C TYR A 422 -38.24 15.84 10.94
N HIS A 423 -39.09 14.79 10.91
CA HIS A 423 -40.22 14.68 11.82
C HIS A 423 -39.78 14.70 13.29
N TRP A 424 -38.67 14.03 13.63
CA TRP A 424 -38.09 14.10 14.96
C TRP A 424 -37.63 15.52 15.31
N PHE A 425 -36.85 16.14 14.43
CA PHE A 425 -36.33 17.50 14.60
C PHE A 425 -37.43 18.54 14.84
N ILE A 426 -38.48 18.55 14.01
CA ILE A 426 -39.50 19.60 14.09
C ILE A 426 -40.35 19.47 15.36
N ASN A 427 -40.67 18.24 15.79
CA ASN A 427 -41.54 17.98 16.93
C ASN A 427 -40.85 18.03 18.31
N HIS A 428 -39.52 18.14 18.36
CA HIS A 428 -38.77 18.32 19.60
C HIS A 428 -38.49 19.81 19.84
N GLU A 429 -39.09 20.39 20.88
CA GLU A 429 -38.96 21.83 21.19
C GLU A 429 -37.55 22.21 21.69
N ASP A 430 -36.83 21.26 22.27
CA ASP A 430 -35.48 21.43 22.80
C ASP A 430 -34.38 21.33 21.74
N ILE A 431 -34.69 20.77 20.56
CA ILE A 431 -33.78 20.72 19.40
C ILE A 431 -33.99 21.98 18.56
N ARG A 432 -32.99 22.88 18.57
CA ARG A 432 -32.97 24.09 17.72
C ARG A 432 -32.07 23.93 16.52
N SER A 433 -31.00 23.16 16.67
CA SER A 433 -29.97 23.00 15.66
C SER A 433 -29.69 21.52 15.42
N MET A 434 -29.91 21.04 14.20
CA MET A 434 -29.61 19.66 13.82
C MET A 434 -28.76 19.55 12.56
N ILE A 435 -27.75 18.68 12.55
CA ILE A 435 -26.99 18.36 11.34
C ILE A 435 -27.47 17.02 10.78
N PHE A 436 -27.86 16.97 9.51
CA PHE A 436 -28.21 15.76 8.80
C PHE A 436 -27.10 15.38 7.84
N PHE A 437 -26.26 14.40 8.22
CA PHE A 437 -25.15 13.92 7.40
C PHE A 437 -25.55 12.74 6.51
N GLN A 438 -25.23 12.85 5.23
CA GLN A 438 -25.46 11.83 4.22
C GLN A 438 -24.22 11.55 3.34
N ASN A 439 -24.26 10.46 2.58
CA ASN A 439 -23.13 10.07 1.71
C ASN A 439 -22.91 11.01 0.53
N ARG A 440 -23.99 11.57 -0.02
CA ARG A 440 -24.00 12.51 -1.14
C ARG A 440 -25.13 13.52 -0.91
N ASN A 441 -25.00 14.71 -1.47
CA ASN A 441 -26.06 15.71 -1.36
C ASN A 441 -27.40 15.13 -1.83
N GLY A 442 -28.44 15.36 -1.03
CA GLY A 442 -29.80 15.03 -1.38
C GLY A 442 -30.32 15.94 -2.49
N ASP A 443 -31.43 15.56 -3.09
CA ASP A 443 -32.16 16.41 -4.02
C ASP A 443 -32.79 17.58 -3.23
N PRO A 444 -32.43 18.85 -3.53
CA PRO A 444 -33.00 20.00 -2.84
C PRO A 444 -34.52 20.11 -2.98
N ILE A 445 -35.08 19.72 -4.11
CA ILE A 445 -36.52 19.80 -4.38
C ILE A 445 -37.24 18.82 -3.44
N GLN A 446 -36.83 17.56 -3.46
CA GLN A 446 -37.36 16.52 -2.58
C GLN A 446 -37.29 16.91 -1.11
N THR A 447 -36.13 17.44 -0.68
CA THR A 447 -35.88 17.81 0.71
C THR A 447 -36.81 18.93 1.18
N ASN A 448 -36.98 19.99 0.38
CA ASN A 448 -37.88 21.10 0.71
C ASN A 448 -39.35 20.65 0.69
N VAL A 449 -39.77 19.92 -0.34
CA VAL A 449 -41.16 19.45 -0.46
C VAL A 449 -41.53 18.56 0.72
N LEU A 450 -40.70 17.56 1.05
CA LEU A 450 -40.92 16.69 2.21
C LEU A 450 -41.03 17.49 3.51
N SER A 451 -40.14 18.46 3.72
CA SER A 451 -40.13 19.29 4.93
C SER A 451 -41.44 20.07 5.08
N CYS A 452 -41.90 20.72 4.00
CA CYS A 452 -43.15 21.47 4.00
C CYS A 452 -44.40 20.61 4.23
N LEU A 453 -44.39 19.36 3.76
CA LEU A 453 -45.51 18.43 3.97
C LEU A 453 -45.52 17.85 5.40
N ILE A 454 -44.34 17.67 5.99
CA ILE A 454 -44.19 17.14 7.36
C ILE A 454 -44.62 18.19 8.39
N ASP A 455 -44.15 19.43 8.26
CA ASP A 455 -44.45 20.50 9.22
C ASP A 455 -45.72 21.30 8.91
N GLY A 456 -46.33 21.07 7.74
CA GLY A 456 -47.58 21.72 7.32
C GLY A 456 -47.38 23.10 6.68
N THR A 457 -46.14 23.57 6.49
CA THR A 457 -45.84 24.87 5.88
C THR A 457 -46.14 24.92 4.37
N TYR A 458 -46.47 23.78 3.75
CA TYR A 458 -46.95 23.72 2.36
C TYR A 458 -48.14 24.67 2.09
N LYS A 459 -48.95 24.96 3.11
CA LYS A 459 -50.10 25.88 3.02
C LYS A 459 -49.71 27.33 2.73
N TYR A 460 -48.46 27.70 3.01
CA TYR A 460 -47.93 29.04 2.80
C TYR A 460 -47.11 29.16 1.51
N GLN A 461 -47.03 28.08 0.73
CA GLN A 461 -46.30 28.07 -0.54
C GLN A 461 -47.15 28.69 -1.65
N ASN A 462 -46.49 29.35 -2.59
CA ASN A 462 -47.18 30.10 -3.65
C ASN A 462 -47.75 29.21 -4.76
N THR A 463 -47.15 28.03 -4.95
CA THR A 463 -47.52 27.08 -6.00
C THR A 463 -48.28 25.89 -5.44
N PRO A 464 -49.41 25.49 -6.03
CA PRO A 464 -50.13 24.29 -5.63
C PRO A 464 -49.35 23.03 -6.00
N PHE A 465 -49.49 21.98 -5.19
CA PHE A 465 -48.88 20.68 -5.50
C PHE A 465 -49.82 19.85 -6.39
N GLU A 466 -49.43 19.67 -7.65
CA GLU A 466 -50.15 18.89 -8.65
C GLU A 466 -49.38 17.60 -9.04
N ASP A 467 -49.20 17.31 -10.35
CA ASP A 467 -48.67 16.01 -10.81
C ASP A 467 -47.13 15.96 -10.95
N GLU A 468 -46.43 17.02 -10.54
CA GLU A 468 -44.96 17.14 -10.49
C GLU A 468 -44.51 17.81 -9.19
N LEU A 469 -43.26 17.56 -8.77
CA LEU A 469 -42.72 18.17 -7.55
C LEU A 469 -42.53 19.68 -7.72
N PRO A 470 -43.07 20.51 -6.79
CA PRO A 470 -42.87 21.96 -6.85
C PRO A 470 -41.40 22.33 -6.67
N SER A 471 -40.82 23.01 -7.66
CA SER A 471 -39.39 23.38 -7.66
C SER A 471 -39.10 24.68 -6.91
N ASP A 472 -40.13 25.48 -6.60
CA ASP A 472 -40.03 26.78 -5.93
C ASP A 472 -40.40 26.73 -4.43
N TRP A 473 -40.82 25.56 -3.93
CA TRP A 473 -41.08 25.40 -2.51
C TRP A 473 -39.79 25.52 -1.70
N SER A 474 -39.88 26.27 -0.59
CA SER A 474 -38.77 26.45 0.34
C SER A 474 -39.25 26.35 1.78
N ASN A 475 -38.41 25.78 2.63
CA ASN A 475 -38.70 25.62 4.05
C ASN A 475 -37.68 26.40 4.88
N ASP A 476 -38.17 27.28 5.75
CA ASP A 476 -37.33 28.17 6.57
C ASP A 476 -36.47 27.40 7.59
N HIS A 477 -36.84 26.17 7.95
CA HIS A 477 -36.08 25.33 8.88
C HIS A 477 -35.00 24.47 8.20
N ILE A 478 -34.92 24.45 6.86
CA ILE A 478 -33.93 23.65 6.13
C ILE A 478 -32.86 24.54 5.51
N ARG A 479 -31.60 24.10 5.62
CA ARG A 479 -30.49 24.63 4.83
C ARG A 479 -29.74 23.47 4.18
N ILE A 480 -29.52 23.52 2.88
CA ILE A 480 -28.80 22.49 2.12
C ILE A 480 -27.56 23.13 1.56
N SER A 481 -26.40 22.84 2.14
CA SER A 481 -25.16 23.45 1.68
C SER A 481 -23.98 22.49 1.72
N LYS A 482 -23.07 22.69 0.77
CA LYS A 482 -21.75 22.08 0.71
C LYS A 482 -20.63 23.12 0.86
N ASP A 483 -20.99 24.40 0.95
CA ASP A 483 -20.04 25.50 0.99
C ASP A 483 -19.84 25.96 2.43
N TRP A 484 -18.57 26.00 2.86
CA TRP A 484 -18.23 26.47 4.19
C TRP A 484 -18.53 27.96 4.37
N GLU A 485 -18.32 28.78 3.33
CA GLU A 485 -18.51 30.23 3.43
C GLU A 485 -19.99 30.59 3.65
N GLU A 486 -20.90 29.85 3.03
CA GLU A 486 -22.35 29.98 3.25
C GLU A 486 -22.75 29.56 4.66
N VAL A 487 -22.24 28.42 5.14
CA VAL A 487 -22.53 27.92 6.50
C VAL A 487 -22.06 28.92 7.54
N GLU A 488 -20.83 29.43 7.42
CA GLU A 488 -20.24 30.39 8.35
C GLU A 488 -20.92 31.75 8.27
N GLY A 489 -21.14 32.28 7.07
CA GLY A 489 -21.65 33.64 6.85
C GLY A 489 -23.15 33.81 7.06
N SER A 490 -23.94 32.74 6.89
CA SER A 490 -25.41 32.78 6.94
C SER A 490 -25.97 31.94 8.09
N ILE A 491 -25.71 30.63 8.06
CA ILE A 491 -26.40 29.67 8.94
C ILE A 491 -25.97 29.83 10.41
N LEU A 492 -24.66 29.85 10.67
CA LEU A 492 -24.15 30.03 12.04
C LEU A 492 -24.47 31.42 12.58
N LYS A 493 -24.55 32.42 11.70
CA LYS A 493 -24.95 33.78 12.05
C LYS A 493 -26.42 33.84 12.49
N GLU A 494 -27.32 33.22 11.74
CA GLU A 494 -28.75 33.14 12.09
C GLU A 494 -28.99 32.41 13.43
N LEU A 495 -28.23 31.35 13.69
CA LEU A 495 -28.24 30.65 14.99
C LEU A 495 -27.65 31.48 16.13
N SER A 496 -26.74 32.41 15.83
CA SER A 496 -26.07 33.27 16.82
C SER A 496 -26.89 34.51 17.19
N GLU A 497 -27.70 35.02 16.25
CA GLU A 497 -28.44 36.29 16.42
C GLU A 497 -29.79 36.11 17.11
N SER A 498 -30.42 34.93 16.98
CA SER A 498 -31.76 34.69 17.51
C SER A 498 -31.84 33.38 18.29
N LYS A 499 -32.41 33.46 19.50
CA LYS A 499 -32.72 32.28 20.31
C LYS A 499 -33.83 31.42 19.68
N ASP A 500 -34.71 32.01 18.88
CA ASP A 500 -35.89 31.33 18.32
C ASP A 500 -35.59 30.66 16.97
N SER A 501 -34.36 30.79 16.44
CA SER A 501 -33.92 30.11 15.23
C SER A 501 -33.95 28.60 15.40
N LYS A 502 -34.59 27.91 14.45
CA LYS A 502 -34.64 26.45 14.37
C LYS A 502 -34.21 25.98 12.99
N ILE A 503 -33.03 25.37 12.89
CA ILE A 503 -32.39 25.03 11.61
C ILE A 503 -31.88 23.59 11.61
N MET A 504 -32.23 22.84 10.56
CA MET A 504 -31.57 21.61 10.16
C MET A 504 -30.66 21.87 8.95
N LEU A 505 -29.35 21.61 9.13
CA LEU A 505 -28.36 21.64 8.06
C LEU A 505 -28.24 20.26 7.41
N VAL A 506 -28.61 20.15 6.15
CA VAL A 506 -28.48 18.96 5.34
C VAL A 506 -27.17 19.04 4.54
N SER A 507 -26.24 18.12 4.78
CA SER A 507 -24.96 18.12 4.08
C SER A 507 -24.35 16.72 3.90
N ALA A 508 -23.45 16.58 2.92
CA ALA A 508 -22.68 15.37 2.73
C ALA A 508 -21.45 15.31 3.66
N TYR A 509 -21.01 14.10 4.02
CA TYR A 509 -19.80 13.90 4.82
C TYR A 509 -18.56 14.60 4.24
N ALA A 510 -18.43 14.62 2.90
CA ALA A 510 -17.28 15.20 2.20
C ALA A 510 -17.30 16.74 2.10
N SER A 511 -18.42 17.40 2.43
CA SER A 511 -18.58 18.86 2.22
C SER A 511 -17.64 19.68 3.09
N PHE A 512 -17.45 19.29 4.35
CA PHE A 512 -16.70 20.10 5.32
C PHE A 512 -15.38 19.44 5.69
N LYS A 513 -14.27 20.09 5.36
CA LYS A 513 -12.93 19.61 5.71
C LYS A 513 -12.76 19.43 7.22
N ALA A 514 -11.81 18.56 7.60
CA ALA A 514 -11.32 18.51 8.97
C ALA A 514 -10.83 19.91 9.39
N GLY A 515 -11.32 20.41 10.54
CA GLY A 515 -11.01 21.75 11.05
C GLY A 515 -12.14 22.79 10.94
N ALA A 516 -13.17 22.60 10.10
CA ALA A 516 -14.30 23.55 10.03
C ALA A 516 -15.02 23.68 11.40
N ASN A 517 -15.09 24.90 11.96
CA ASN A 517 -15.62 25.18 13.30
C ASN A 517 -17.12 25.46 13.25
N MET A 518 -17.94 24.43 13.40
CA MET A 518 -19.41 24.53 13.29
C MET A 518 -20.11 25.03 14.55
N GLN A 519 -19.37 25.34 15.62
CA GLN A 519 -19.93 25.96 16.82
C GLN A 519 -20.35 27.42 16.56
N TYR A 520 -21.53 27.81 17.03
CA TYR A 520 -22.09 29.16 16.90
C TYR A 520 -22.03 29.93 18.22
N GLU A 521 -22.12 31.26 18.19
CA GLU A 521 -22.17 32.07 19.41
C GLU A 521 -23.50 31.86 20.13
N ILE A 522 -23.48 31.81 21.47
CA ILE A 522 -24.70 31.62 22.25
C ILE A 522 -25.55 32.89 22.21
N PRO A 523 -26.80 32.85 21.69
CA PRO A 523 -27.72 33.98 21.75
C PRO A 523 -28.07 34.38 23.18
N ASP A 524 -28.36 35.66 23.38
CA ASP A 524 -28.77 36.16 24.68
C ASP A 524 -30.03 35.44 25.18
N SER A 525 -30.00 34.95 26.43
CA SER A 525 -31.10 34.21 27.07
C SER A 525 -31.40 32.81 26.48
N LEU A 526 -30.48 32.20 25.73
CA LEU A 526 -30.57 30.78 25.37
C LEU A 526 -30.44 29.90 26.64
N ASP A 527 -31.27 28.87 26.76
CA ASP A 527 -31.14 27.85 27.81
C ASP A 527 -30.05 26.83 27.42
N PHE A 528 -29.07 26.63 28.31
CA PHE A 528 -27.98 25.68 28.14
C PHE A 528 -27.31 25.37 29.48
N VAL A 529 -26.54 24.29 29.53
CA VAL A 529 -25.70 23.94 30.68
C VAL A 529 -24.23 24.29 30.39
N LYS A 530 -23.62 25.07 31.29
CA LYS A 530 -22.23 25.53 31.18
C LYS A 530 -21.28 24.54 31.86
N GLY A 531 -20.36 23.96 31.10
CA GLY A 531 -19.21 23.20 31.62
C GLY A 531 -17.96 24.06 31.77
N ASP A 532 -16.83 23.40 31.99
CA ASP A 532 -15.53 24.05 32.16
C ASP A 532 -14.99 24.53 30.80
N ASN A 533 -14.98 25.85 30.59
CA ASN A 533 -14.52 26.46 29.35
C ASN A 533 -13.29 27.35 29.63
N TRP A 534 -12.38 27.42 28.67
CA TRP A 534 -11.27 28.37 28.72
C TRP A 534 -11.78 29.82 28.61
N GLU A 535 -11.75 30.57 29.71
CA GLU A 535 -12.29 31.93 29.74
C GLU A 535 -11.33 32.92 29.06
N THR A 536 -11.81 33.56 27.99
CA THR A 536 -11.04 34.59 27.25
C THR A 536 -11.81 35.89 27.29
N ASN A 537 -11.22 36.95 27.88
CA ASN A 537 -11.87 38.25 28.04
C ASN A 537 -12.32 38.83 26.68
N GLY A 538 -13.61 39.22 26.59
CA GLY A 538 -14.18 39.87 25.41
C GLY A 538 -14.69 38.93 24.30
N VAL A 539 -14.59 37.62 24.47
CA VAL A 539 -15.07 36.63 23.48
C VAL A 539 -16.41 36.05 23.96
N ARG A 540 -17.44 36.07 23.09
CA ARG A 540 -18.72 35.43 23.37
C ARG A 540 -18.56 33.91 23.47
N LEU A 541 -19.27 33.31 24.41
CA LEU A 541 -19.30 31.85 24.54
C LEU A 541 -19.93 31.23 23.29
N LYS A 542 -19.41 30.06 22.91
CA LYS A 542 -19.92 29.28 21.79
C LYS A 542 -20.55 27.98 22.27
N LYS A 543 -21.47 27.44 21.47
CA LYS A 543 -22.18 26.19 21.72
C LYS A 543 -22.18 25.30 20.48
N ASP A 544 -22.17 23.99 20.70
CA ASP A 544 -22.31 22.97 19.65
C ASP A 544 -23.78 22.82 19.19
N TRP A 545 -24.00 22.08 18.10
CA TRP A 545 -25.34 21.74 17.62
C TRP A 545 -26.07 20.81 18.62
N ASP A 546 -27.40 20.83 18.60
CA ASP A 546 -28.23 20.07 19.56
C ASP A 546 -28.36 18.60 19.19
N ALA A 547 -28.44 18.33 17.89
CA ALA A 547 -28.65 16.99 17.36
C ALA A 547 -27.82 16.71 16.11
N VAL A 548 -27.55 15.43 15.85
CA VAL A 548 -27.00 14.97 14.58
C VAL A 548 -27.75 13.73 14.11
N TYR A 549 -27.98 13.64 12.81
CA TYR A 549 -28.26 12.40 12.12
C TYR A 549 -27.04 11.96 11.32
N VAL A 550 -26.64 10.70 11.46
CA VAL A 550 -25.54 10.08 10.72
C VAL A 550 -26.04 8.90 9.87
N GLN A 551 -25.96 9.04 8.54
CA GLN A 551 -26.24 7.96 7.60
C GLN A 551 -25.11 6.93 7.57
N CYS A 552 -25.41 5.66 7.31
CA CYS A 552 -24.41 4.61 7.14
C CYS A 552 -23.41 4.96 6.03
N PRO A 553 -22.10 5.13 6.33
CA PRO A 553 -21.11 5.47 5.32
C PRO A 553 -21.00 4.37 4.25
N SER A 554 -21.12 4.75 2.98
CA SER A 554 -21.10 3.82 1.83
C SER A 554 -20.12 4.23 0.73
N ALA A 555 -19.75 5.50 0.63
CA ALA A 555 -18.83 6.05 -0.37
C ALA A 555 -17.34 5.82 -0.01
N TYR A 556 -16.92 4.56 0.12
CA TYR A 556 -15.57 4.20 0.57
C TYR A 556 -14.46 4.71 -0.37
N LEU A 557 -14.52 4.34 -1.66
CA LEU A 557 -13.62 4.84 -2.69
C LEU A 557 -14.42 4.96 -4.00
N MET A 558 -14.66 6.19 -4.46
CA MET A 558 -15.46 6.48 -5.65
C MET A 558 -14.69 7.37 -6.61
N MET A 559 -15.01 7.25 -7.91
CA MET A 559 -14.57 8.21 -8.92
C MET A 559 -15.68 9.21 -9.22
N SER A 560 -15.30 10.45 -9.55
CA SER A 560 -16.26 11.48 -9.96
C SER A 560 -16.85 11.18 -11.33
N GLU A 561 -18.17 11.33 -11.45
CA GLU A 561 -18.92 11.27 -12.71
C GLU A 561 -19.33 12.67 -13.22
N ASP A 562 -18.78 13.76 -12.65
CA ASP A 562 -19.15 15.15 -12.99
C ASP A 562 -18.71 15.61 -14.39
N GLY A 563 -18.05 14.74 -15.17
CA GLY A 563 -17.56 15.03 -16.52
C GLY A 563 -16.37 15.99 -16.58
N ASN A 564 -15.86 16.46 -15.44
CA ASN A 564 -14.73 17.37 -15.37
C ASN A 564 -13.40 16.59 -15.41
N GLU A 565 -12.56 16.88 -16.41
CA GLU A 565 -11.26 16.21 -16.60
C GLU A 565 -10.35 16.34 -15.36
N PHE A 566 -10.33 17.50 -14.71
CA PHE A 566 -9.51 17.70 -13.50
C PHE A 566 -10.01 16.85 -12.33
N THR A 567 -11.34 16.74 -12.16
CA THR A 567 -11.93 15.91 -11.10
C THR A 567 -11.70 14.41 -11.39
N PHE A 568 -11.77 14.01 -12.66
CA PHE A 568 -11.41 12.65 -13.09
C PHE A 568 -9.95 12.34 -12.80
N GLU A 569 -9.02 13.21 -13.20
CA GLU A 569 -7.59 13.06 -12.92
C GLU A 569 -7.35 12.90 -11.42
N LYS A 570 -7.88 13.80 -10.60
CA LYS A 570 -7.76 13.71 -9.14
C LYS A 570 -8.29 12.38 -8.57
N SER A 571 -9.42 11.90 -9.10
CA SER A 571 -10.01 10.62 -8.71
C SER A 571 -9.10 9.44 -9.11
N LEU A 572 -8.48 9.50 -10.29
CA LEU A 572 -7.58 8.46 -10.80
C LEU A 572 -6.30 8.38 -9.96
N TYR A 573 -5.66 9.51 -9.65
CA TYR A 573 -4.50 9.57 -8.75
C TYR A 573 -4.84 8.99 -7.37
N ASN A 574 -6.01 9.34 -6.82
CA ASN A 574 -6.46 8.79 -5.54
C ASN A 574 -6.71 7.29 -5.60
N ALA A 575 -7.31 6.78 -6.68
CA ALA A 575 -7.52 5.35 -6.90
C ALA A 575 -6.18 4.59 -7.03
N MET A 576 -5.24 5.11 -7.82
CA MET A 576 -3.90 4.54 -8.00
C MET A 576 -3.18 4.34 -6.67
N LEU A 577 -3.14 5.39 -5.83
CA LEU A 577 -2.49 5.32 -4.53
C LEU A 577 -3.24 4.40 -3.57
N SER A 578 -4.56 4.57 -3.45
CA SER A 578 -5.40 3.82 -2.50
C SER A 578 -5.40 2.31 -2.76
N LEU A 579 -5.53 1.89 -4.02
CA LEU A 579 -5.48 0.47 -4.39
C LEU A 579 -4.12 -0.15 -4.05
N MET A 580 -3.04 0.62 -4.17
CA MET A 580 -1.70 0.15 -3.85
C MET A 580 -1.44 0.08 -2.35
N MET A 581 -1.98 1.00 -1.55
CA MET A 581 -1.93 0.90 -0.08
C MET A 581 -2.71 -0.33 0.40
N LEU A 582 -3.90 -0.58 -0.15
CA LEU A 582 -4.68 -1.79 0.15
C LEU A 582 -3.97 -3.07 -0.28
N TYR A 583 -3.22 -3.04 -1.38
CA TYR A 583 -2.35 -4.14 -1.78
C TYR A 583 -1.19 -4.35 -0.79
N GLU A 584 -0.58 -3.27 -0.30
CA GLU A 584 0.49 -3.35 0.71
C GLU A 584 -0.03 -3.93 2.03
N ARG A 585 -1.29 -3.66 2.40
CA ARG A 585 -1.97 -4.27 3.56
C ARG A 585 -2.49 -5.69 3.32
N GLY A 586 -2.30 -6.25 2.12
CA GLY A 586 -2.81 -7.57 1.75
C GLY A 586 -4.33 -7.62 1.52
N CYS A 587 -5.05 -6.50 1.62
CA CYS A 587 -6.50 -6.46 1.37
C CYS A 587 -6.86 -6.78 -0.08
N LEU A 588 -5.94 -6.51 -1.02
CA LEU A 588 -6.09 -6.81 -2.44
C LEU A 588 -4.90 -7.63 -2.96
N SER A 589 -5.19 -8.57 -3.86
CA SER A 589 -4.18 -9.27 -4.66
C SER A 589 -3.72 -8.42 -5.84
N LYS A 590 -2.59 -8.82 -6.46
CA LYS A 590 -2.05 -8.19 -7.67
C LYS A 590 -3.09 -8.08 -8.81
N ASN A 591 -3.88 -9.13 -9.00
CA ASN A 591 -4.85 -9.22 -10.09
C ASN A 591 -6.09 -8.36 -9.80
N GLU A 592 -6.50 -8.23 -8.53
CA GLU A 592 -7.57 -7.33 -8.13
C GLU A 592 -7.19 -5.87 -8.37
N VAL A 593 -5.96 -5.47 -8.00
CA VAL A 593 -5.45 -4.12 -8.31
C VAL A 593 -5.51 -3.83 -9.80
N ALA A 594 -5.00 -4.73 -10.64
CA ALA A 594 -5.05 -4.56 -12.10
C ALA A 594 -6.49 -4.41 -12.60
N SER A 595 -7.40 -5.28 -12.15
CA SER A 595 -8.82 -5.23 -12.54
C SER A 595 -9.49 -3.91 -12.14
N TRP A 596 -9.21 -3.39 -10.94
CA TRP A 596 -9.76 -2.13 -10.47
C TRP A 596 -9.15 -0.90 -11.14
N LEU A 597 -7.86 -0.94 -11.48
CA LEU A 597 -7.24 0.11 -12.30
C LEU A 597 -7.85 0.15 -13.71
N CYS A 598 -8.08 -1.01 -14.35
CA CYS A 598 -8.77 -1.08 -15.63
C CYS A 598 -10.18 -0.46 -15.54
N ARG A 599 -10.93 -0.77 -14.48
CA ARG A 599 -12.25 -0.17 -14.22
C ARG A 599 -12.18 1.33 -13.99
N ALA A 600 -11.15 1.82 -13.28
CA ALA A 600 -10.92 3.25 -13.07
C ALA A 600 -10.69 3.98 -14.40
N LEU A 601 -9.85 3.40 -15.28
CA LEU A 601 -9.59 3.95 -16.61
C LEU A 601 -10.83 3.95 -17.51
N SER A 602 -11.75 3.01 -17.32
CA SER A 602 -13.03 2.95 -18.02
C SER A 602 -14.16 3.77 -17.37
N ASN A 603 -13.87 4.55 -16.32
CA ASN A 603 -14.86 5.30 -15.54
C ASN A 603 -16.01 4.42 -14.99
N ASN A 604 -15.71 3.16 -14.66
CA ASN A 604 -16.67 2.17 -14.16
C ASN A 604 -16.22 1.61 -12.79
N PHE A 605 -16.00 2.50 -11.83
CA PHE A 605 -15.30 2.20 -10.57
C PHE A 605 -16.25 2.02 -9.37
N TRP A 606 -16.84 0.82 -9.25
CA TRP A 606 -17.75 0.45 -8.15
C TRP A 606 -17.02 -0.31 -7.03
N PHE A 607 -16.12 0.39 -6.34
CA PHE A 607 -15.24 -0.23 -5.34
C PHE A 607 -15.88 -0.28 -3.94
N GLY A 608 -15.93 -1.48 -3.37
CA GLY A 608 -16.47 -1.70 -2.03
C GLY A 608 -16.29 -3.14 -1.54
N ASP A 609 -16.57 -3.35 -0.25
CA ASP A 609 -16.45 -4.63 0.48
C ASP A 609 -17.27 -5.78 -0.13
N LYS A 610 -18.45 -5.51 -0.67
CA LYS A 610 -19.29 -6.52 -1.34
C LYS A 610 -18.54 -7.26 -2.45
N ASN A 611 -17.72 -6.54 -3.22
CA ASN A 611 -16.93 -7.08 -4.32
C ASN A 611 -15.48 -7.38 -3.92
N ASN A 612 -15.07 -6.97 -2.71
CA ASN A 612 -13.69 -7.03 -2.22
C ASN A 612 -13.68 -7.37 -0.71
N PRO A 613 -14.02 -8.60 -0.31
CA PRO A 613 -14.19 -8.94 1.10
C PRO A 613 -12.93 -8.68 1.96
N GLY A 614 -11.73 -8.73 1.37
CA GLY A 614 -10.46 -8.43 2.05
C GLY A 614 -10.33 -7.01 2.60
N ILE A 615 -11.14 -6.04 2.14
CA ILE A 615 -11.12 -4.66 2.68
C ILE A 615 -12.04 -4.48 3.90
N GLY A 616 -12.77 -5.53 4.32
CA GLY A 616 -13.84 -5.41 5.33
C GLY A 616 -13.41 -4.69 6.62
N LYS A 617 -12.23 -5.05 7.16
CA LYS A 617 -11.66 -4.38 8.36
C LYS A 617 -11.28 -2.92 8.10
N ASP A 618 -10.62 -2.62 6.99
CA ASP A 618 -10.25 -1.24 6.66
C ASP A 618 -11.50 -0.37 6.46
N LYS A 619 -12.52 -0.90 5.76
CA LYS A 619 -13.79 -0.21 5.57
C LYS A 619 -14.53 0.01 6.88
N ALA A 620 -14.49 -0.95 7.81
CA ALA A 620 -15.06 -0.78 9.15
C ALA A 620 -14.38 0.35 9.91
N ALA A 621 -13.04 0.36 9.95
CA ALA A 621 -12.26 1.42 10.57
C ALA A 621 -12.50 2.79 9.91
N TRP A 622 -12.57 2.84 8.58
CA TRP A 622 -12.93 4.04 7.82
C TRP A 622 -14.32 4.55 8.19
N ALA A 623 -15.33 3.68 8.18
CA ALA A 623 -16.71 4.06 8.46
C ALA A 623 -16.87 4.59 9.88
N GLN A 624 -16.28 3.92 10.87
CA GLN A 624 -16.26 4.42 12.26
C GLN A 624 -15.54 5.77 12.35
N THR A 625 -14.44 5.97 11.62
CA THR A 625 -13.72 7.25 11.58
C THR A 625 -14.57 8.38 10.98
N VAL A 626 -15.34 8.11 9.93
CA VAL A 626 -16.27 9.08 9.33
C VAL A 626 -17.37 9.46 10.32
N VAL A 627 -17.95 8.47 11.00
CA VAL A 627 -19.00 8.70 12.01
C VAL A 627 -18.44 9.46 13.22
N GLU A 628 -17.25 9.09 13.70
CA GLU A 628 -16.56 9.80 14.79
C GLU A 628 -16.30 11.26 14.44
N GLN A 629 -15.85 11.55 13.21
CA GLN A 629 -15.66 12.94 12.77
C GLN A 629 -16.97 13.72 12.69
N ALA A 630 -18.06 13.07 12.28
CA ALA A 630 -19.38 13.67 12.19
C ALA A 630 -19.97 13.97 13.57
N VAL A 631 -19.93 12.99 14.48
CA VAL A 631 -20.35 13.16 15.89
C VAL A 631 -19.42 14.12 16.63
N GLY A 632 -18.14 14.13 16.30
CA GLY A 632 -17.13 15.05 16.84
C GLY A 632 -17.45 16.53 16.61
N ARG A 633 -18.37 16.85 15.68
CA ARG A 633 -18.90 18.21 15.49
C ARG A 633 -19.81 18.67 16.62
N LEU A 634 -20.33 17.73 17.41
CA LEU A 634 -21.11 17.99 18.61
C LEU A 634 -20.25 18.10 19.87
N CYS A 635 -18.93 17.94 19.79
CA CYS A 635 -18.06 17.68 20.96
C CYS A 635 -17.07 18.82 21.31
N ARG A 636 -17.12 19.96 20.60
CA ARG A 636 -16.02 20.96 20.63
C ARG A 636 -16.11 21.95 21.78
N THR A 637 -17.31 22.22 22.27
CA THR A 637 -17.54 23.15 23.37
C THR A 637 -17.96 22.40 24.63
N ARG A 638 -17.91 23.08 25.78
CA ARG A 638 -18.47 22.56 27.05
C ARG A 638 -19.79 23.26 27.41
N ASN A 639 -20.31 24.12 26.53
CA ASN A 639 -21.66 24.66 26.64
C ASN A 639 -22.59 23.75 25.85
N LYS A 640 -23.41 22.97 26.55
CA LYS A 640 -24.23 21.91 25.95
C LYS A 640 -25.72 22.19 26.13
N PRO A 641 -26.59 21.66 25.26
CA PRO A 641 -27.98 21.50 25.63
C PRO A 641 -28.12 20.53 26.81
N HIS A 642 -29.28 20.52 27.47
CA HIS A 642 -29.57 19.53 28.51
C HIS A 642 -29.47 18.10 27.97
N THR A 643 -29.97 17.89 26.75
CA THR A 643 -29.88 16.61 26.03
C THR A 643 -29.28 16.84 24.64
N THR A 644 -28.26 16.06 24.27
CA THR A 644 -27.78 15.96 22.88
C THR A 644 -28.31 14.69 22.24
N TYR A 645 -28.90 14.82 21.06
CA TYR A 645 -29.52 13.71 20.34
C TYR A 645 -28.63 13.21 19.20
N ILE A 646 -28.42 11.90 19.14
CA ILE A 646 -27.70 11.26 18.05
C ILE A 646 -28.63 10.24 17.39
N LEU A 647 -29.14 10.62 16.23
CA LEU A 647 -29.90 9.74 15.35
C LEU A 647 -28.92 9.03 14.41
N PHE A 648 -29.10 7.73 14.18
CA PHE A 648 -28.18 7.00 13.30
C PHE A 648 -28.89 5.91 12.50
N ASP A 649 -28.37 5.69 11.30
CA ASP A 649 -28.74 4.58 10.42
C ASP A 649 -28.25 3.23 10.97
N MET A 650 -29.18 2.31 11.30
CA MET A 650 -28.84 1.01 11.86
C MET A 650 -27.93 0.15 10.97
N ASP A 651 -27.89 0.37 9.65
CA ASP A 651 -27.02 -0.38 8.74
C ASP A 651 -25.53 -0.20 9.05
N MET A 652 -25.15 0.84 9.81
CA MET A 652 -23.75 1.07 10.17
C MET A 652 -23.25 0.12 11.27
N ALA A 653 -24.15 -0.58 11.97
CA ALA A 653 -23.80 -1.48 13.08
C ALA A 653 -22.77 -2.56 12.67
N LYS A 654 -22.85 -3.03 11.42
CA LYS A 654 -21.91 -4.02 10.85
C LYS A 654 -20.45 -3.53 10.75
N TYR A 655 -20.23 -2.21 10.81
CA TYR A 655 -18.90 -1.61 10.74
C TYR A 655 -18.33 -1.29 12.13
N PHE A 656 -19.09 -1.48 13.21
CA PHE A 656 -18.61 -1.18 14.55
C PHE A 656 -17.86 -2.37 15.16
N ASP A 657 -16.55 -2.20 15.29
CA ASP A 657 -15.63 -3.12 15.94
C ASP A 657 -15.10 -2.53 17.25
N LYS A 658 -14.87 -3.39 18.25
CA LYS A 658 -14.32 -3.02 19.57
C LYS A 658 -12.84 -2.64 19.46
N ASP A 659 -12.09 -3.32 18.59
CA ASP A 659 -10.65 -3.07 18.40
C ASP A 659 -10.38 -1.62 17.95
N ASN A 660 -11.29 -1.04 17.17
CA ASN A 660 -11.20 0.35 16.72
C ASN A 660 -11.54 1.39 17.80
N LEU A 661 -12.01 0.96 18.97
CA LEU A 661 -12.34 1.81 20.12
C LEU A 661 -11.20 1.88 21.15
N GLU A 662 -10.07 1.19 20.93
CA GLU A 662 -8.91 1.20 21.84
C GLU A 662 -8.10 2.52 21.80
N LYS A 663 -8.80 3.64 22.01
CA LYS A 663 -8.28 5.01 21.96
C LYS A 663 -9.12 5.93 22.86
N SER A 664 -8.61 7.13 23.13
CA SER A 664 -9.43 8.18 23.78
C SER A 664 -10.57 8.57 22.84
N LEU A 665 -11.79 8.67 23.38
CA LEU A 665 -13.02 8.95 22.64
C LEU A 665 -13.78 10.10 23.30
N THR A 666 -14.49 10.89 22.49
CA THR A 666 -15.44 11.87 23.05
C THR A 666 -16.63 11.17 23.69
N LYS A 667 -17.26 11.82 24.68
CA LYS A 667 -18.38 11.25 25.45
C LYS A 667 -19.54 10.86 24.52
N GLU A 668 -19.87 11.71 23.57
CA GLU A 668 -20.94 11.55 22.58
C GLU A 668 -20.67 10.34 21.66
N PHE A 669 -19.47 10.22 21.10
CA PHE A 669 -19.13 9.09 20.23
C PHE A 669 -18.99 7.78 21.01
N ARG A 670 -18.40 7.80 22.22
CA ARG A 670 -18.35 6.63 23.10
C ARG A 670 -19.74 6.08 23.39
N THR A 671 -20.68 6.95 23.77
CA THR A 671 -22.06 6.56 24.05
C THR A 671 -22.74 5.93 22.83
N LEU A 672 -22.55 6.51 21.64
CA LEU A 672 -23.05 5.92 20.38
C LEU A 672 -22.42 4.55 20.10
N ALA A 673 -21.09 4.44 20.20
CA ALA A 673 -20.36 3.22 19.87
C ALA A 673 -20.73 2.07 20.83
N GLU A 674 -20.81 2.34 22.13
CA GLU A 674 -21.25 1.37 23.13
C GLU A 674 -22.69 0.93 22.86
N TYR A 675 -23.61 1.86 22.57
CA TYR A 675 -24.99 1.53 22.20
C TYR A 675 -25.03 0.57 21.01
N ILE A 676 -24.32 0.87 19.92
CA ILE A 676 -24.28 0.02 18.71
C ILE A 676 -23.68 -1.35 19.02
N LEU A 677 -22.62 -1.44 19.84
CA LEU A 677 -21.99 -2.70 20.21
C LEU A 677 -22.89 -3.61 21.05
N THR A 678 -23.89 -3.07 21.77
CA THR A 678 -24.88 -3.88 22.48
C THR A 678 -25.95 -4.49 21.57
N MET A 679 -26.06 -4.03 20.32
CA MET A 679 -27.03 -4.55 19.37
C MET A 679 -26.62 -5.97 18.91
N PRO A 680 -27.59 -6.88 18.68
CA PRO A 680 -27.29 -8.21 18.17
C PRO A 680 -26.65 -8.10 16.78
N LYS A 681 -25.44 -8.63 16.64
CA LYS A 681 -24.76 -8.74 15.34
C LYS A 681 -25.31 -9.95 14.60
N GLU A 682 -25.81 -9.75 13.38
CA GLU A 682 -26.10 -10.87 12.50
C GLU A 682 -24.78 -11.59 12.15
N PRO A 683 -24.75 -12.93 12.18
CA PRO A 683 -23.57 -13.68 11.76
C PRO A 683 -23.30 -13.40 10.28
N SER A 684 -22.13 -12.81 9.99
CA SER A 684 -21.70 -12.54 8.62
C SER A 684 -21.55 -13.84 7.85
N THR A 685 -22.29 -13.98 6.74
CA THR A 685 -22.14 -15.06 5.77
C THR A 685 -21.01 -14.81 4.76
N ALA A 686 -20.30 -13.67 4.89
CA ALA A 686 -19.25 -13.27 3.96
C ALA A 686 -17.92 -14.00 4.23
N ALA A 687 -17.06 -14.03 3.20
CA ALA A 687 -15.70 -14.56 3.34
C ALA A 687 -14.93 -13.80 4.44
N ASN A 688 -14.16 -14.52 5.26
CA ASN A 688 -13.38 -13.92 6.35
C ASN A 688 -12.32 -12.95 5.76
N PRO A 689 -12.40 -11.63 6.03
CA PRO A 689 -11.42 -10.66 5.55
C PRO A 689 -9.99 -10.96 6.00
N GLU A 690 -9.81 -11.47 7.22
CA GLU A 690 -8.49 -11.78 7.80
C GLU A 690 -7.81 -12.92 7.06
N GLU A 691 -8.58 -13.97 6.73
CA GLU A 691 -8.07 -15.08 5.95
C GLU A 691 -7.61 -14.63 4.56
N ILE A 692 -8.37 -13.73 3.90
CA ILE A 692 -7.98 -13.16 2.61
C ILE A 692 -6.66 -12.38 2.73
N VAL A 693 -6.54 -11.51 3.74
CA VAL A 693 -5.32 -10.74 4.02
C VAL A 693 -4.14 -11.68 4.26
N ARG A 694 -4.32 -12.70 5.10
CA ARG A 694 -3.29 -13.72 5.39
C ARG A 694 -2.83 -14.46 4.13
N CYS A 695 -3.75 -14.91 3.28
CA CYS A 695 -3.41 -15.55 2.00
C CYS A 695 -2.66 -14.61 1.05
N ASN A 696 -3.12 -13.35 0.92
CA ASN A 696 -2.48 -12.35 0.07
C ASN A 696 -1.09 -11.98 0.56
N ASN A 697 -0.88 -11.84 1.87
CA ASN A 697 0.43 -11.62 2.49
C ASN A 697 1.39 -12.78 2.20
N ALA A 698 0.94 -14.03 2.36
CA ALA A 698 1.77 -15.19 2.04
C ALA A 698 2.18 -15.22 0.55
N ASN A 699 1.25 -14.92 -0.37
CA ASN A 699 1.54 -14.83 -1.80
C ASN A 699 2.44 -13.62 -2.16
N TYR A 700 2.36 -12.53 -1.40
CA TYR A 700 3.27 -11.40 -1.52
C TYR A 700 4.69 -11.81 -1.12
N VAL A 701 4.85 -12.42 0.06
CA VAL A 701 6.15 -12.87 0.59
C VAL A 701 6.81 -13.86 -0.35
N LYS A 702 6.07 -14.86 -0.83
CA LYS A 702 6.58 -15.81 -1.83
C LYS A 702 7.25 -15.11 -3.01
N ARG A 703 6.55 -14.13 -3.60
CA ARG A 703 7.08 -13.36 -4.75
C ARG A 703 8.29 -12.51 -4.40
N GLN A 704 8.33 -11.92 -3.20
CA GLN A 704 9.49 -11.14 -2.74
C GLN A 704 10.70 -12.03 -2.45
N LEU A 705 10.50 -13.20 -1.82
CA LEU A 705 11.55 -14.19 -1.59
C LEU A 705 12.10 -14.73 -2.91
N ASP A 706 11.24 -15.10 -3.87
CA ASP A 706 11.66 -15.53 -5.21
C ASP A 706 12.52 -14.47 -5.90
N ARG A 707 12.11 -13.20 -5.81
CA ARG A 707 12.87 -12.09 -6.37
C ARG A 707 14.21 -11.88 -5.67
N MET A 708 14.22 -11.81 -4.34
CA MET A 708 15.43 -11.66 -3.53
C MET A 708 16.43 -12.77 -3.85
N ARG A 709 15.97 -14.02 -3.85
CA ARG A 709 16.76 -15.19 -4.23
C ARG A 709 17.25 -15.10 -5.66
N SER A 710 16.41 -14.66 -6.60
CA SER A 710 16.83 -14.52 -8.00
C SER A 710 18.04 -13.59 -8.17
N ILE A 711 18.12 -12.54 -7.34
CA ILE A 711 19.22 -11.56 -7.31
C ILE A 711 20.42 -12.11 -6.53
N ALA A 712 20.19 -12.73 -5.36
CA ALA A 712 21.25 -13.30 -4.53
C ALA A 712 22.01 -14.45 -5.25
N LEU A 713 21.26 -15.29 -5.98
CA LEU A 713 21.74 -16.45 -6.74
C LEU A 713 22.17 -16.09 -8.17
N ARG A 714 22.43 -14.82 -8.46
CA ARG A 714 22.70 -14.34 -9.83
C ARG A 714 23.83 -15.08 -10.54
N TYR A 715 24.89 -15.44 -9.82
CA TYR A 715 26.07 -16.10 -10.38
C TYR A 715 26.02 -17.64 -10.28
N THR A 716 24.96 -18.20 -9.68
CA THR A 716 24.78 -19.65 -9.57
C THR A 716 24.41 -20.24 -10.94
N PRO A 717 24.99 -21.39 -11.36
CA PRO A 717 24.71 -21.98 -12.67
C PRO A 717 23.22 -22.27 -12.90
N HIS A 718 22.65 -21.75 -14.00
CA HIS A 718 21.24 -21.93 -14.38
C HIS A 718 21.10 -22.21 -15.90
N PRO A 719 20.08 -22.97 -16.36
CA PRO A 719 19.97 -23.45 -17.75
C PRO A 719 19.62 -22.35 -18.74
N VAL A 720 18.84 -21.36 -18.29
CA VAL A 720 18.34 -20.25 -19.10
C VAL A 720 18.15 -19.06 -18.17
N ARG A 721 18.83 -17.94 -18.43
CA ARG A 721 18.38 -16.60 -18.05
C ARG A 721 18.60 -15.69 -19.25
N GLU A 722 17.52 -15.09 -19.75
CA GLU A 722 17.62 -13.84 -20.50
C GLU A 722 18.11 -12.79 -19.50
N ASP A 723 19.23 -12.14 -19.82
CA ASP A 723 20.01 -11.26 -18.96
C ASP A 723 19.28 -9.93 -18.63
N ASP A 724 18.30 -9.98 -17.71
CA ASP A 724 17.59 -8.78 -17.20
C ASP A 724 18.30 -8.13 -15.99
N PHE A 725 19.64 -8.19 -15.91
CA PHE A 725 20.39 -7.56 -14.82
C PHE A 725 21.35 -6.47 -15.33
N GLU A 726 21.23 -5.29 -14.73
CA GLU A 726 22.16 -4.15 -14.90
C GLU A 726 23.48 -4.44 -14.17
N ASP A 727 24.60 -4.31 -14.87
CA ASP A 727 25.95 -4.47 -14.32
C ASP A 727 26.68 -3.14 -14.29
N ASP A 728 26.99 -2.69 -13.08
CA ASP A 728 28.17 -1.86 -12.80
C ASP A 728 29.16 -2.78 -12.09
N VAL A 729 30.17 -3.28 -12.80
CA VAL A 729 31.28 -4.01 -12.20
C VAL A 729 32.56 -3.22 -12.50
N GLU A 730 33.27 -2.83 -11.45
CA GLU A 730 34.71 -2.54 -11.52
C GLU A 730 35.45 -3.90 -11.60
N GLU A 731 36.43 -4.01 -12.50
CA GLU A 731 37.19 -5.24 -12.76
C GLU A 731 37.69 -5.91 -11.45
N GLY A 732 37.17 -7.11 -11.13
CA GLY A 732 37.56 -7.88 -9.93
C GLY A 732 36.67 -9.10 -9.60
N THR A 733 37.00 -9.79 -8.49
CA THR A 733 36.25 -10.93 -7.92
C THR A 733 34.99 -10.54 -7.13
N SER A 734 34.73 -9.23 -6.96
CA SER A 734 33.56 -8.71 -6.22
C SER A 734 32.27 -8.78 -7.05
N VAL A 735 31.13 -8.84 -6.35
CA VAL A 735 29.78 -8.78 -6.95
C VAL A 735 29.13 -7.41 -6.73
N PRO A 736 28.18 -6.95 -7.57
CA PRO A 736 27.53 -5.65 -7.39
C PRO A 736 26.88 -5.49 -6.02
N HIS A 737 26.84 -4.27 -5.48
CA HIS A 737 26.25 -3.97 -4.16
C HIS A 737 24.83 -4.53 -4.00
N ASN A 738 23.98 -4.43 -5.03
CA ASN A 738 22.64 -5.02 -4.99
C ASN A 738 22.65 -6.54 -4.76
N VAL A 739 23.60 -7.27 -5.37
CA VAL A 739 23.76 -8.72 -5.16
C VAL A 739 24.23 -8.98 -3.73
N GLN A 740 25.25 -8.26 -3.25
CA GLN A 740 25.77 -8.41 -1.87
C GLN A 740 24.67 -8.19 -0.83
N ILE A 741 23.86 -7.13 -0.97
CA ILE A 741 22.76 -6.83 -0.06
C ILE A 741 21.70 -7.95 -0.09
N ASN A 742 21.32 -8.47 -1.25
CA ASN A 742 20.33 -9.56 -1.31
C ASN A 742 20.88 -10.88 -0.74
N GLN A 743 22.19 -11.14 -0.85
CA GLN A 743 22.83 -12.26 -0.16
C GLN A 743 22.76 -12.11 1.36
N LEU A 744 23.10 -10.92 1.87
CA LEU A 744 22.98 -10.59 3.31
C LEU A 744 21.54 -10.71 3.82
N MET A 745 20.57 -10.16 3.08
CA MET A 745 19.14 -10.24 3.44
C MET A 745 18.65 -11.69 3.47
N ASN A 746 19.03 -12.52 2.49
CA ASN A 746 18.64 -13.92 2.45
C ASN A 746 19.24 -14.72 3.62
N GLN A 747 20.50 -14.43 4.00
CA GLN A 747 21.12 -15.05 5.17
C GLN A 747 20.46 -14.61 6.48
N SER A 748 20.14 -13.31 6.62
CA SER A 748 19.38 -12.82 7.77
C SER A 748 18.02 -13.51 7.88
N TYR A 749 17.31 -13.63 6.76
CA TYR A 749 16.04 -14.34 6.66
C TYR A 749 16.13 -15.80 7.15
N LYS A 750 17.11 -16.56 6.64
CA LYS A 750 17.35 -17.96 7.02
C LYS A 750 17.55 -18.09 8.54
N GLN A 751 18.35 -17.19 9.14
CA GLN A 751 18.59 -17.19 10.58
C GLN A 751 17.34 -16.81 11.40
N THR A 752 16.53 -15.86 10.94
CA THR A 752 15.29 -15.46 11.63
C THR A 752 14.29 -16.62 11.67
N ILE A 753 14.03 -17.30 10.54
CA ILE A 753 12.98 -18.33 10.47
C ILE A 753 13.28 -19.55 11.34
N ILE A 754 14.56 -19.94 11.50
CA ILE A 754 14.94 -21.09 12.33
C ILE A 754 14.93 -20.78 13.83
N LYS A 755 15.13 -19.51 14.21
CA LYS A 755 15.04 -19.04 15.60
C LYS A 755 13.60 -18.81 16.03
N LYS A 756 12.79 -18.25 15.15
CA LYS A 756 11.43 -17.77 15.45
C LYS A 756 10.40 -18.35 14.47
N PRO A 757 10.15 -19.67 14.43
CA PRO A 757 9.10 -20.23 13.58
C PRO A 757 7.69 -19.82 14.04
N VAL A 758 7.55 -19.48 15.32
CA VAL A 758 6.33 -19.01 15.97
C VAL A 758 6.67 -17.79 16.81
N ILE A 759 5.80 -16.78 16.79
CA ILE A 759 5.87 -15.57 17.61
C ILE A 759 4.48 -15.26 18.19
N ASP A 760 4.42 -14.60 19.35
CA ASP A 760 3.17 -14.14 19.96
C ASP A 760 2.64 -12.89 19.25
N ASP A 761 3.54 -11.95 18.94
CA ASP A 761 3.25 -10.73 18.19
C ASP A 761 4.51 -10.19 17.46
N TYR A 762 4.33 -9.17 16.61
CA TYR A 762 5.42 -8.61 15.81
C TYR A 762 6.51 -7.89 16.61
N ASN A 763 6.29 -7.54 17.89
CA ASN A 763 7.30 -6.90 18.74
C ASN A 763 8.43 -7.86 19.12
N GLU A 764 8.21 -9.18 19.00
CA GLU A 764 9.29 -10.16 19.15
C GLU A 764 10.35 -10.06 18.05
N LEU A 765 10.03 -9.46 16.90
CA LEU A 765 10.99 -9.26 15.79
C LEU A 765 11.90 -8.07 16.12
N VAL A 766 13.17 -8.36 16.41
CA VAL A 766 14.16 -7.34 16.77
C VAL A 766 14.69 -6.62 15.53
N GLU A 767 15.44 -5.54 15.70
CA GLU A 767 15.97 -4.75 14.57
C GLU A 767 16.82 -5.58 13.60
N GLU A 768 17.51 -6.62 14.09
CA GLU A 768 18.23 -7.57 13.23
C GLU A 768 17.30 -8.37 12.30
N ASP A 769 16.11 -8.77 12.76
CA ASP A 769 15.13 -9.51 11.94
C ASP A 769 14.51 -8.61 10.87
N LYS A 770 14.40 -7.31 11.15
CA LYS A 770 13.82 -6.29 10.26
C LYS A 770 14.73 -5.91 9.09
N GLN A 771 15.91 -6.52 8.96
CA GLN A 771 16.71 -6.47 7.73
C GLN A 771 15.95 -7.03 6.52
N LEU A 772 14.90 -7.82 6.75
CA LEU A 772 13.93 -8.18 5.73
C LEU A 772 12.66 -7.35 5.93
N THR A 773 12.45 -6.37 5.05
CA THR A 773 11.39 -5.35 5.18
C THR A 773 9.97 -5.91 5.20
N PHE A 774 9.79 -7.15 4.73
CA PHE A 774 8.51 -7.85 4.69
C PHE A 774 8.46 -9.05 5.65
N ILE A 775 9.36 -9.14 6.63
CA ILE A 775 9.44 -10.28 7.57
C ILE A 775 8.15 -10.49 8.37
N CYS A 776 7.44 -9.43 8.74
CA CYS A 776 6.15 -9.53 9.44
C CYS A 776 5.13 -10.33 8.62
N LYS A 777 5.10 -10.11 7.31
CA LYS A 777 4.18 -10.80 6.37
C LYS A 777 4.50 -12.28 6.20
N CYS A 778 5.67 -12.76 6.65
CA CYS A 778 6.00 -14.19 6.66
C CYS A 778 5.15 -14.97 7.67
N TYR A 779 4.60 -14.28 8.68
CA TYR A 779 3.80 -14.86 9.76
C TYR A 779 2.31 -14.62 9.52
N GLY A 780 1.48 -15.51 10.05
CA GLY A 780 0.04 -15.34 10.11
C GLY A 780 -0.59 -16.18 11.21
N ASP A 781 -1.82 -15.85 11.56
CA ASP A 781 -2.69 -16.56 12.52
C ASP A 781 -3.26 -17.86 11.91
N TRP A 782 -2.38 -18.73 11.44
CA TRP A 782 -2.76 -20.02 10.87
C TRP A 782 -3.28 -20.95 11.97
N GLN A 783 -4.54 -21.36 11.86
CA GLN A 783 -5.22 -22.21 12.84
C GLN A 783 -4.55 -23.58 12.94
N ARG A 784 -3.98 -23.90 14.11
CA ARG A 784 -3.32 -25.17 14.43
C ARG A 784 -4.22 -26.05 15.30
N ASN A 785 -4.20 -27.36 15.06
CA ASN A 785 -4.88 -28.34 15.91
C ASN A 785 -4.05 -28.69 17.16
N GLU A 786 -4.55 -29.61 17.99
CA GLU A 786 -3.89 -30.09 19.22
C GLU A 786 -2.49 -30.71 18.97
N ASN A 787 -2.21 -31.17 17.74
CA ASN A 787 -0.92 -31.73 17.33
C ASN A 787 0.01 -30.67 16.71
N ASN A 788 -0.31 -29.38 16.82
CA ASN A 788 0.39 -28.27 16.14
C ASN A 788 0.38 -28.39 14.60
N GLU A 789 -0.57 -29.11 14.04
CA GLU A 789 -0.74 -29.25 12.60
C GLU A 789 -1.67 -28.17 12.08
N TYR A 790 -1.34 -27.60 10.92
CA TYR A 790 -2.27 -26.71 10.23
C TYR A 790 -2.37 -27.00 8.74
N PHE A 791 -3.56 -26.69 8.21
CA PHE A 791 -3.96 -26.97 6.83
C PHE A 791 -4.16 -25.67 6.05
N PHE A 792 -3.94 -25.72 4.74
CA PHE A 792 -4.12 -24.58 3.86
C PHE A 792 -4.63 -25.01 2.48
N SER A 793 -5.24 -24.08 1.76
CA SER A 793 -5.72 -24.30 0.39
C SER A 793 -4.87 -23.52 -0.61
N PHE A 794 -4.75 -24.06 -1.83
CA PHE A 794 -4.01 -23.44 -2.92
C PHE A 794 -4.79 -23.49 -4.23
N ASP A 795 -4.56 -22.53 -5.12
CA ASP A 795 -5.16 -22.48 -6.46
C ASP A 795 -4.18 -23.04 -7.51
N PRO A 796 -4.44 -24.25 -8.06
CA PRO A 796 -3.56 -24.86 -9.06
C PRO A 796 -3.43 -24.05 -10.35
N ASN A 797 -4.43 -23.23 -10.68
CA ASN A 797 -4.45 -22.43 -11.90
C ASN A 797 -3.65 -21.13 -11.76
N ARG A 798 -3.26 -20.76 -10.54
CA ARG A 798 -2.53 -19.53 -10.23
C ARG A 798 -1.20 -19.84 -9.56
N ARG A 799 -0.33 -20.61 -10.23
CA ARG A 799 1.01 -20.98 -9.72
C ARG A 799 0.99 -21.60 -8.30
N ASN A 800 -0.09 -22.27 -7.93
CA ASN A 800 -0.31 -22.79 -6.58
C ASN A 800 -0.26 -21.69 -5.50
N ASP A 801 -0.77 -20.50 -5.81
CA ASP A 801 -0.98 -19.42 -4.84
C ASP A 801 -1.89 -19.89 -3.71
N ILE A 802 -1.57 -19.51 -2.48
CA ILE A 802 -2.40 -19.80 -1.31
C ILE A 802 -3.72 -19.03 -1.43
N CYS A 803 -4.84 -19.66 -1.08
CA CYS A 803 -6.16 -19.06 -1.19
C CYS A 803 -7.05 -19.41 0.02
N PRO A 804 -8.10 -18.62 0.27
CA PRO A 804 -9.06 -18.89 1.34
C PRO A 804 -9.72 -20.27 1.21
N GLN A 805 -10.15 -20.83 2.33
CA GLN A 805 -10.83 -22.12 2.37
C GLN A 805 -12.04 -22.14 1.43
N GLY A 806 -12.15 -23.21 0.64
CA GLY A 806 -13.22 -23.39 -0.35
C GLY A 806 -13.02 -22.67 -1.69
N LYS A 807 -11.97 -21.86 -1.87
CA LYS A 807 -11.63 -21.23 -3.17
C LYS A 807 -10.62 -22.00 -4.00
N GLY A 808 -9.96 -23.01 -3.42
CA GLY A 808 -8.97 -23.83 -4.11
C GLY A 808 -8.96 -25.27 -3.60
N LYS A 809 -7.88 -25.99 -3.89
CA LYS A 809 -7.68 -27.37 -3.43
C LYS A 809 -7.00 -27.36 -2.07
N LEU A 810 -7.50 -28.20 -1.16
CA LEU A 810 -6.83 -28.46 0.12
C LEU A 810 -5.48 -29.13 -0.14
N TYR A 811 -4.44 -28.67 0.55
CA TYR A 811 -3.13 -29.31 0.46
C TYR A 811 -3.18 -30.73 1.07
N PRO A 812 -2.61 -31.77 0.42
CA PRO A 812 -2.86 -33.17 0.82
C PRO A 812 -2.30 -33.58 2.19
N GLN A 813 -1.25 -32.93 2.68
CA GLN A 813 -0.59 -33.26 3.95
C GLN A 813 -0.48 -32.01 4.84
N PRO A 814 -0.80 -32.09 6.14
CA PRO A 814 -0.65 -30.95 7.03
C PRO A 814 0.82 -30.53 7.21
N ILE A 815 1.03 -29.26 7.58
CA ILE A 815 2.33 -28.78 8.03
C ILE A 815 2.42 -28.95 9.55
N SER A 816 3.47 -29.62 10.01
CA SER A 816 3.71 -29.96 11.43
C SER A 816 5.22 -30.07 11.70
N PRO A 817 5.65 -30.10 12.98
CA PRO A 817 7.03 -30.38 13.34
C PRO A 817 7.56 -31.68 12.72
N SER A 818 6.71 -32.70 12.59
CA SER A 818 7.04 -33.97 11.93
C SER A 818 7.19 -33.84 10.41
N THR A 819 6.37 -33.00 9.75
CA THR A 819 6.49 -32.75 8.30
C THR A 819 7.84 -32.12 7.94
N VAL A 820 8.40 -31.29 8.83
CA VAL A 820 9.73 -30.67 8.67
C VAL A 820 10.84 -31.46 9.40
N ARG A 821 10.47 -32.52 10.13
CA ARG A 821 11.33 -33.45 10.90
C ARG A 821 12.08 -32.83 12.06
N LEU A 822 11.57 -31.73 12.59
CA LEU A 822 12.15 -31.12 13.79
C LEU A 822 12.11 -32.10 14.97
N ASP A 823 11.01 -32.83 15.11
CA ASP A 823 10.81 -33.87 16.12
C ASP A 823 11.87 -34.98 16.07
N VAL A 824 12.31 -35.39 14.88
CA VAL A 824 13.36 -36.42 14.72
C VAL A 824 14.75 -35.84 14.98
N LEU A 825 15.05 -34.65 14.45
CA LEU A 825 16.36 -34.00 14.64
C LEU A 825 16.68 -33.76 16.12
N ILE A 826 15.68 -33.32 16.91
CA ILE A 826 15.86 -32.96 18.33
C ILE A 826 15.96 -34.19 19.25
N LYS A 827 15.60 -35.40 18.80
CA LYS A 827 15.89 -36.63 19.54
C LYS A 827 17.39 -36.86 19.71
N ASN A 828 18.20 -36.42 18.74
CA ASN A 828 19.65 -36.50 18.84
C ASN A 828 20.20 -35.45 19.82
N ASP A 829 20.90 -35.91 20.86
CA ASP A 829 21.41 -35.04 21.93
C ASP A 829 22.40 -33.98 21.45
N VAL A 830 23.23 -34.29 20.43
CA VAL A 830 24.22 -33.36 19.87
C VAL A 830 23.51 -32.22 19.14
N ILE A 831 22.56 -32.57 18.26
CA ILE A 831 21.77 -31.59 17.51
C ILE A 831 20.94 -30.74 18.47
N ARG A 832 20.26 -31.35 19.44
CA ARG A 832 19.45 -30.63 20.45
C ARG A 832 20.28 -29.62 21.23
N LYS A 833 21.48 -29.99 21.68
CA LYS A 833 22.38 -29.10 22.42
C LYS A 833 22.85 -27.93 21.57
N HIS A 834 23.18 -28.17 20.30
CA HIS A 834 23.54 -27.12 19.34
C HIS A 834 22.39 -26.13 19.15
N PHE A 835 21.16 -26.62 18.96
CA PHE A 835 19.98 -25.78 18.76
C PHE A 835 19.70 -24.89 19.97
N ILE A 836 19.73 -25.46 21.18
CA ILE A 836 19.55 -24.69 22.42
C ILE A 836 20.64 -23.63 22.57
N THR A 837 21.89 -23.97 22.28
CA THR A 837 23.03 -23.04 22.44
C THR A 837 22.95 -21.85 21.49
N ASN A 838 22.46 -22.07 20.27
CA ASN A 838 22.33 -21.03 19.24
C ASN A 838 20.96 -20.32 19.24
N GLY A 839 20.04 -20.72 20.14
CA GLY A 839 18.69 -20.17 20.23
C GLY A 839 17.78 -20.58 19.08
N TYR A 840 18.06 -21.69 18.41
CA TYR A 840 17.16 -22.26 17.39
C TYR A 840 15.96 -22.94 18.04
N ALA A 841 14.82 -22.90 17.35
CA ALA A 841 13.60 -23.49 17.85
C ALA A 841 13.73 -25.03 17.89
N THR A 842 13.44 -25.60 19.06
CA THR A 842 13.39 -27.06 19.26
C THR A 842 11.97 -27.62 19.18
N ASP A 843 10.97 -26.75 19.16
CA ASP A 843 9.55 -27.06 18.99
C ASP A 843 8.79 -25.81 18.54
N TRP A 844 7.56 -25.96 18.06
CA TRP A 844 6.65 -24.87 17.73
C TRP A 844 5.75 -24.59 18.94
N LYS A 845 6.14 -23.61 19.76
CA LYS A 845 5.40 -23.20 20.96
C LYS A 845 3.97 -22.74 20.63
N SER A 846 3.13 -22.65 21.66
CA SER A 846 1.79 -22.06 21.59
C SER A 846 1.86 -20.53 21.49
N GLY A 847 2.17 -20.00 20.30
CA GLY A 847 2.09 -18.55 20.02
C GLY A 847 1.02 -18.19 18.99
N ASN A 848 0.61 -16.94 18.89
CA ASN A 848 -0.54 -16.57 18.04
C ASN A 848 -0.23 -16.58 16.54
N LEU A 849 1.02 -16.37 16.16
CA LEU A 849 1.45 -16.25 14.77
C LEU A 849 2.51 -17.27 14.42
N ILE A 850 2.39 -17.91 13.26
CA ILE A 850 3.32 -18.92 12.76
C ILE A 850 3.72 -18.60 11.32
N LEU A 851 4.95 -18.94 10.94
CA LEU A 851 5.41 -18.84 9.55
C LEU A 851 4.45 -19.58 8.61
N HIS A 852 4.21 -19.01 7.43
CA HIS A 852 3.28 -19.60 6.46
C HIS A 852 3.79 -20.95 5.89
N PRO A 853 2.88 -21.79 5.35
CA PRO A 853 3.15 -23.21 5.07
C PRO A 853 4.36 -23.47 4.17
N GLU A 854 4.53 -22.66 3.14
CA GLU A 854 5.57 -22.85 2.14
C GLU A 854 6.95 -22.57 2.76
N ILE A 855 7.10 -21.52 3.57
CA ILE A 855 8.35 -21.23 4.30
C ILE A 855 8.71 -22.39 5.22
N LEU A 856 7.76 -22.89 6.02
CA LEU A 856 8.04 -23.99 6.94
C LEU A 856 8.46 -25.26 6.19
N LYS A 857 7.74 -25.58 5.12
CA LYS A 857 7.95 -26.82 4.37
C LYS A 857 9.25 -26.82 3.57
N THR A 858 9.62 -25.70 2.95
CA THR A 858 10.78 -25.64 2.05
C THR A 858 11.99 -25.08 2.74
N ASP A 859 11.86 -23.86 3.28
CA ASP A 859 13.01 -23.07 3.70
C ASP A 859 13.42 -23.50 5.11
N TYR A 860 12.52 -23.41 6.08
CA TYR A 860 12.79 -23.80 7.47
C TYR A 860 13.30 -25.25 7.56
N ALA A 861 12.64 -26.18 6.87
CA ALA A 861 13.05 -27.59 6.86
C ALA A 861 14.47 -27.81 6.30
N GLY A 862 14.86 -27.04 5.27
CA GLY A 862 16.21 -27.05 4.72
C GLY A 862 17.23 -26.53 5.72
N GLU A 863 17.02 -25.32 6.24
CA GLU A 863 17.95 -24.62 7.12
C GLU A 863 18.20 -25.36 8.45
N ILE A 864 17.15 -25.90 9.09
CA ILE A 864 17.36 -26.72 10.31
C ILE A 864 18.16 -27.99 10.00
N GLY A 865 18.06 -28.52 8.78
CA GLY A 865 18.85 -29.66 8.32
C GLY A 865 20.33 -29.32 8.17
N GLU A 866 20.63 -28.16 7.60
CA GLU A 866 21.99 -27.62 7.47
C GLU A 866 22.65 -27.40 8.83
N GLU A 867 21.94 -26.77 9.78
CA GLU A 867 22.45 -26.56 11.15
C GLU A 867 22.61 -27.87 11.93
N ALA A 868 21.71 -28.83 11.74
CA ALA A 868 21.84 -30.15 12.33
C ALA A 868 23.07 -30.89 11.78
N PHE A 869 23.33 -30.80 10.48
CA PHE A 869 24.54 -31.38 9.89
C PHE A 869 25.81 -30.73 10.44
N LYS A 870 25.84 -29.39 10.52
CA LYS A 870 26.95 -28.63 11.10
C LYS A 870 27.28 -29.12 12.52
N ALA A 871 26.26 -29.29 13.37
CA ALA A 871 26.42 -29.81 14.72
C ALA A 871 27.12 -31.19 14.76
N ILE A 872 26.71 -32.10 13.87
CA ILE A 872 27.31 -33.44 13.79
C ILE A 872 28.76 -33.38 13.31
N VAL A 873 29.08 -32.56 12.31
CA VAL A 873 30.45 -32.43 11.81
C VAL A 873 31.38 -31.90 12.90
N LEU A 874 30.97 -30.87 13.64
CA LEU A 874 31.77 -30.26 14.70
C LEU A 874 32.01 -31.20 15.88
N GLU A 875 31.05 -32.06 16.21
CA GLU A 875 31.19 -33.01 17.33
C GLU A 875 32.01 -34.25 16.96
N TYR A 876 31.79 -34.81 15.76
CA TYR A 876 32.31 -36.15 15.40
C TYR A 876 33.55 -36.12 14.50
N THR A 877 34.02 -34.94 14.08
CA THR A 877 35.22 -34.81 13.23
C THR A 877 36.22 -33.83 13.83
N ASN A 878 37.44 -33.76 13.28
CA ASN A 878 38.45 -32.78 13.72
C ASN A 878 38.26 -31.40 13.07
N CYS A 879 37.11 -31.15 12.42
CA CYS A 879 36.79 -29.88 11.81
C CYS A 879 36.54 -28.84 12.91
N LYS A 880 37.22 -27.70 12.84
CA LYS A 880 36.93 -26.58 13.71
C LYS A 880 35.89 -25.67 13.07
N GLU A 881 35.17 -24.93 13.90
CA GLU A 881 34.18 -23.98 13.40
C GLU A 881 34.78 -22.90 12.48
N GLU A 882 36.03 -22.49 12.71
CA GLU A 882 36.76 -21.51 11.87
C GLU A 882 37.03 -21.99 10.44
N ASP A 883 37.10 -23.31 10.24
CA ASP A 883 37.34 -23.93 8.93
C ASP A 883 36.05 -24.14 8.13
N PHE A 884 34.90 -24.06 8.81
CA PHE A 884 33.56 -24.30 8.25
C PHE A 884 32.93 -22.97 7.82
N LYS A 885 32.79 -22.74 6.51
CA LYS A 885 32.34 -21.45 5.96
C LYS A 885 31.12 -21.59 5.06
N HIS A 886 30.24 -20.58 5.13
CA HIS A 886 29.26 -20.33 4.08
C HIS A 886 29.93 -19.63 2.90
N LEU A 887 29.42 -19.89 1.71
CA LEU A 887 29.92 -19.30 0.48
C LEU A 887 29.32 -17.90 0.28
N GLU A 888 30.13 -16.98 -0.24
CA GLU A 888 29.75 -15.57 -0.47
C GLU A 888 30.14 -15.09 -1.87
N GLY A 889 29.68 -13.89 -2.23
CA GLY A 889 30.07 -13.22 -3.47
C GLY A 889 29.59 -14.01 -4.68
N ARG A 890 30.50 -14.32 -5.61
CA ARG A 890 30.12 -15.09 -6.79
C ARG A 890 29.71 -16.52 -6.39
N ASP A 891 30.38 -17.13 -5.41
CA ASP A 891 30.24 -18.55 -5.06
C ASP A 891 29.02 -18.86 -4.17
N TYR A 892 28.30 -17.82 -3.74
CA TYR A 892 27.11 -17.91 -2.90
C TYR A 892 26.14 -19.03 -3.34
N GLU A 893 25.79 -19.91 -2.39
CA GLU A 893 24.86 -21.05 -2.55
C GLU A 893 25.23 -22.03 -3.70
N LEU A 894 26.50 -22.09 -4.12
CA LEU A 894 26.98 -23.21 -4.94
C LEU A 894 26.90 -24.53 -4.16
N ALA A 895 27.10 -24.46 -2.85
CA ALA A 895 26.94 -25.52 -1.87
C ALA A 895 26.43 -24.87 -0.56
N ASP A 896 25.88 -25.66 0.35
CA ASP A 896 25.33 -25.13 1.61
C ASP A 896 26.49 -24.65 2.52
N PHE A 897 27.60 -25.37 2.49
CA PHE A 897 28.85 -25.00 3.17
C PHE A 897 30.08 -25.66 2.55
N VAL A 898 31.24 -25.08 2.86
CA VAL A 898 32.57 -25.57 2.49
C VAL A 898 33.47 -25.66 3.72
N ILE A 899 34.38 -26.64 3.69
CA ILE A 899 35.50 -26.71 4.61
C ILE A 899 36.74 -26.19 3.87
N CYS A 900 37.44 -25.23 4.45
CA CYS A 900 38.63 -24.62 3.88
C CYS A 900 39.92 -25.35 4.29
N ASN A 901 40.93 -25.28 3.43
CA ASN A 901 42.32 -25.53 3.80
C ASN A 901 42.88 -24.32 4.57
N PRO A 902 44.02 -24.47 5.28
CA PRO A 902 44.67 -23.36 5.99
C PRO A 902 45.08 -22.18 5.08
N ASP A 903 45.23 -22.41 3.77
CA ASP A 903 45.55 -21.38 2.76
C ASP A 903 44.31 -20.64 2.23
N GLY A 904 43.11 -20.98 2.71
CA GLY A 904 41.84 -20.39 2.30
C GLY A 904 41.18 -21.04 1.07
N THR A 905 41.82 -22.02 0.42
CA THR A 905 41.20 -22.76 -0.70
C THR A 905 40.12 -23.73 -0.20
N TYR A 906 39.12 -24.03 -1.03
CA TYR A 906 38.07 -24.99 -0.66
C TYR A 906 38.63 -26.42 -0.68
N LYS A 907 38.60 -27.11 0.47
CA LYS A 907 38.99 -28.52 0.59
C LYS A 907 37.85 -29.41 0.09
N ILE A 908 36.65 -29.13 0.56
CA ILE A 908 35.45 -29.90 0.23
C ILE A 908 34.17 -29.08 0.43
N ALA A 909 33.17 -29.35 -0.40
CA ALA A 909 31.86 -28.76 -0.35
C ALA A 909 30.77 -29.79 -0.06
N PHE A 910 29.68 -29.35 0.58
CA PHE A 910 28.57 -30.22 0.94
C PHE A 910 27.21 -29.60 0.58
N ASP A 911 26.29 -30.45 0.17
CA ASP A 911 24.91 -30.12 -0.21
C ASP A 911 23.97 -31.01 0.62
N VAL A 912 23.44 -30.46 1.71
CA VAL A 912 22.59 -31.13 2.69
C VAL A 912 21.14 -31.15 2.22
N LYS A 913 20.47 -32.25 2.53
CA LYS A 913 19.08 -32.49 2.19
C LYS A 913 18.37 -33.01 3.44
N ASN A 914 17.34 -32.28 3.85
CA ASN A 914 16.39 -32.70 4.87
C ASN A 914 14.99 -32.94 4.27
N MET A 915 14.95 -33.61 3.12
CA MET A 915 13.72 -33.82 2.33
C MET A 915 12.98 -35.10 2.71
N ASN A 916 11.64 -35.06 2.76
CA ASN A 916 10.75 -36.21 3.00
C ASN A 916 11.07 -37.38 2.04
N PRO A 917 11.39 -38.61 2.51
CA PRO A 917 11.89 -39.70 1.65
C PRO A 917 10.78 -40.27 0.75
N LEU A 918 9.52 -39.94 1.06
CA LEU A 918 8.32 -40.45 0.39
C LEU A 918 7.92 -39.60 -0.82
N VAL A 919 8.61 -38.49 -1.10
CA VAL A 919 8.32 -37.60 -2.22
C VAL A 919 9.38 -37.84 -3.30
N GLU A 920 8.96 -38.35 -4.47
CA GLU A 920 9.87 -38.50 -5.62
C GLU A 920 10.38 -37.13 -6.11
N HIS A 921 11.69 -36.96 -6.15
CA HIS A 921 12.37 -35.77 -6.65
C HIS A 921 12.93 -36.03 -8.05
N ASN A 922 12.06 -35.99 -9.06
CA ASN A 922 12.47 -36.08 -10.46
C ASN A 922 12.98 -34.72 -10.97
N ASP A 923 13.99 -34.72 -11.86
CA ASP A 923 14.46 -33.53 -12.56
C ASP A 923 13.27 -32.84 -13.26
N LYS A 924 13.01 -31.57 -12.95
CA LYS A 924 11.91 -30.80 -13.55
C LYS A 924 12.19 -30.57 -15.04
N GLN A 925 11.15 -30.73 -15.87
CA GLN A 925 11.23 -30.51 -17.32
C GLN A 925 11.69 -29.07 -17.62
N GLY A 926 12.82 -28.92 -18.31
CA GLY A 926 13.43 -27.61 -18.63
C GLY A 926 14.57 -27.17 -17.72
N GLU A 927 14.90 -27.93 -16.67
CA GLU A 927 16.10 -27.69 -15.87
C GLU A 927 17.35 -28.41 -16.42
N LEU A 928 18.55 -27.89 -16.11
CA LEU A 928 19.82 -28.59 -16.34
C LEU A 928 19.76 -29.90 -15.55
N ALA A 929 20.14 -31.01 -16.19
CA ALA A 929 20.21 -32.30 -15.53
C ALA A 929 21.05 -32.18 -14.25
N THR A 930 20.62 -32.84 -13.18
CA THR A 930 21.28 -32.72 -11.86
C THR A 930 22.78 -33.06 -11.93
N LYS A 931 23.16 -34.00 -12.81
CA LYS A 931 24.55 -34.37 -13.08
C LYS A 931 25.40 -33.21 -13.64
N ASP A 932 24.85 -32.42 -14.56
CA ASP A 932 25.55 -31.30 -15.19
C ASP A 932 25.68 -30.13 -14.23
N LYS A 933 24.63 -29.83 -13.45
CA LYS A 933 24.68 -28.83 -12.36
C LYS A 933 25.80 -29.17 -11.38
N ARG A 934 25.88 -30.44 -10.94
CA ARG A 934 26.93 -30.92 -10.01
C ARG A 934 28.33 -30.78 -10.62
N LYS A 935 28.49 -31.07 -11.91
CA LYS A 935 29.78 -30.93 -12.61
C LYS A 935 30.24 -29.46 -12.64
N ILE A 936 29.37 -28.54 -13.05
CA ILE A 936 29.69 -27.10 -13.09
C ILE A 936 30.03 -26.58 -11.69
N LYS A 937 29.25 -26.97 -10.66
CA LYS A 937 29.54 -26.62 -9.26
C LYS A 937 30.92 -27.09 -8.82
N ARG A 938 31.30 -28.35 -9.10
CA ARG A 938 32.63 -28.88 -8.77
C ARG A 938 33.77 -28.17 -9.50
N GLU A 939 33.62 -27.93 -10.80
CA GLU A 939 34.62 -27.21 -11.59
C GLU A 939 34.84 -25.79 -11.06
N ARG A 940 33.75 -25.13 -10.66
CA ARG A 940 33.78 -23.77 -10.16
C ARG A 940 34.33 -23.66 -8.74
N LEU A 941 34.01 -24.62 -7.87
CA LEU A 941 34.54 -24.69 -6.50
C LEU A 941 35.97 -25.25 -6.43
N GLY A 942 36.46 -25.92 -7.47
CA GLY A 942 37.78 -26.54 -7.48
C GLY A 942 37.96 -27.69 -6.48
N CYS A 943 36.87 -28.23 -5.91
CA CYS A 943 36.90 -29.29 -4.90
C CYS A 943 35.78 -30.33 -5.09
N GLN A 944 35.80 -31.40 -4.30
CA GLN A 944 34.71 -32.39 -4.31
C GLN A 944 33.44 -31.81 -3.67
N LEU A 945 32.28 -32.16 -4.24
CA LEU A 945 30.96 -31.80 -3.73
C LEU A 945 30.23 -33.08 -3.30
N ILE A 946 29.85 -33.16 -2.02
CA ILE A 946 29.18 -34.31 -1.42
C ILE A 946 27.73 -33.96 -1.09
N THR A 947 26.78 -34.72 -1.62
CA THR A 947 25.37 -34.58 -1.23
C THR A 947 25.10 -35.43 0.02
N VAL A 948 24.47 -34.85 1.04
CA VAL A 948 24.21 -35.51 2.32
C VAL A 948 22.72 -35.49 2.62
N SER A 949 22.12 -36.66 2.84
CA SER A 949 20.78 -36.73 3.43
C SER A 949 20.88 -36.82 4.95
N MET A 950 20.17 -35.95 5.68
CA MET A 950 20.18 -36.00 7.14
C MET A 950 19.60 -37.31 7.67
N LEU A 951 18.46 -37.73 7.12
CA LEU A 951 17.78 -38.98 7.47
C LEU A 951 18.12 -40.11 6.50
N GLN A 952 18.11 -41.33 7.03
CA GLN A 952 18.27 -42.54 6.23
C GLN A 952 17.19 -42.69 5.16
N LEU A 953 17.60 -42.81 3.90
CA LEU A 953 16.71 -43.08 2.77
C LEU A 953 16.53 -44.61 2.58
N THR A 954 15.35 -45.01 2.09
CA THR A 954 14.97 -46.43 1.91
C THR A 954 15.45 -47.07 0.60
N GLY A 955 16.24 -46.37 -0.22
CA GLY A 955 16.76 -46.85 -1.52
C GLY A 955 18.30 -46.94 -1.59
N GLU A 956 18.82 -47.69 -2.57
CA GLU A 956 20.27 -47.78 -2.84
C GLU A 956 20.85 -46.46 -3.37
N SER A 957 22.13 -46.23 -3.10
CA SER A 957 22.82 -45.01 -3.53
C SER A 957 23.05 -44.97 -5.02
N MET A 958 22.70 -43.85 -5.67
CA MET A 958 22.99 -43.64 -7.09
C MET A 958 24.49 -43.43 -7.33
N ASP A 959 25.22 -42.90 -6.34
CA ASP A 959 26.68 -42.77 -6.36
C ASP A 959 27.26 -42.80 -4.93
N ALA A 960 27.69 -43.99 -4.50
CA ALA A 960 28.28 -44.21 -3.17
C ALA A 960 29.58 -43.41 -2.92
N VAL A 961 30.18 -42.77 -3.94
CA VAL A 961 31.37 -41.93 -3.80
C VAL A 961 31.01 -40.48 -3.48
N THR A 962 29.93 -39.95 -4.07
CA THR A 962 29.53 -38.54 -3.93
C THR A 962 28.29 -38.30 -3.06
N GLU A 963 27.61 -39.35 -2.58
CA GLU A 963 26.39 -39.23 -1.78
C GLU A 963 26.45 -39.98 -0.45
N ILE A 964 26.05 -39.33 0.65
CA ILE A 964 25.83 -39.95 1.97
C ILE A 964 24.31 -40.11 2.19
N HIS A 965 23.84 -41.35 2.27
CA HIS A 965 22.41 -41.73 2.24
C HIS A 965 21.65 -41.62 3.58
N GLY A 966 22.23 -40.91 4.54
CA GLY A 966 21.69 -40.76 5.89
C GLY A 966 22.81 -40.48 6.90
N ILE A 967 22.58 -39.55 7.82
CA ILE A 967 23.45 -39.30 8.98
C ILE A 967 22.83 -39.88 10.25
N ILE A 968 21.50 -39.77 10.38
CA ILE A 968 20.72 -40.33 11.49
C ILE A 968 19.57 -41.22 11.00
N ASP A 969 19.12 -42.13 11.86
CA ASP A 969 17.89 -42.91 11.68
C ASP A 969 16.63 -42.15 12.16
N ASN A 970 15.45 -42.77 12.05
CA ASN A 970 14.16 -42.18 12.46
C ASN A 970 14.02 -41.98 13.99
N ASP A 971 14.90 -42.60 14.76
CA ASP A 971 14.96 -42.47 16.22
C ASP A 971 16.00 -41.43 16.66
N GLY A 972 16.69 -40.80 15.71
CA GLY A 972 17.72 -39.79 15.96
C GLY A 972 19.10 -40.37 16.27
N ASN A 973 19.30 -41.68 16.14
CA ASN A 973 20.60 -42.30 16.37
C ASN A 973 21.52 -42.09 15.17
N ILE A 974 22.81 -41.92 15.44
CA ILE A 974 23.83 -41.74 14.42
C ILE A 974 24.06 -43.04 13.64
N ILE A 975 24.22 -42.93 12.32
CA ILE A 975 24.63 -44.03 11.44
C ILE A 975 26.16 -44.11 11.42
N PRO A 976 26.80 -45.14 12.02
CA PRO A 976 28.25 -45.17 12.21
C PRO A 976 29.05 -45.11 10.90
N SER A 977 28.57 -45.81 9.86
CA SER A 977 29.21 -45.83 8.54
C SER A 977 29.27 -44.46 7.86
N ALA A 978 28.30 -43.60 8.15
CA ALA A 978 28.27 -42.22 7.64
C ALA A 978 29.31 -41.35 8.34
N ILE A 979 29.46 -41.47 9.67
CA ILE A 979 30.48 -40.74 10.45
C ILE A 979 31.89 -41.17 10.05
N ASP A 980 32.15 -42.46 9.90
CA ASP A 980 33.46 -42.96 9.46
C ASP A 980 33.82 -42.46 8.06
N ARG A 981 32.82 -42.23 7.21
CA ARG A 981 33.02 -41.60 5.91
C ARG A 981 33.30 -40.10 6.05
N LEU A 982 32.55 -39.36 6.87
CA LEU A 982 32.83 -37.95 7.13
C LEU A 982 34.24 -37.74 7.67
N LYS A 983 34.68 -38.54 8.65
CA LYS A 983 36.04 -38.50 9.19
C LYS A 983 37.13 -38.70 8.14
N ARG A 984 36.92 -39.63 7.20
CA ARG A 984 37.88 -39.91 6.10
C ARG A 984 37.93 -38.81 5.04
N ILE A 985 36.82 -38.14 4.82
CA ILE A 985 36.68 -37.10 3.80
C ILE A 985 37.18 -35.75 4.33
N ILE A 986 36.96 -35.49 5.63
CA ILE A 986 37.30 -34.22 6.30
C ILE A 986 38.70 -34.24 6.89
N GLY A 987 39.17 -35.37 7.44
CA GLY A 987 40.56 -35.57 7.84
C GLY A 987 41.45 -35.57 6.62
#